data_AF-A0A4S2K871-F1
#
_entry.id   AF-A0A4S2K871-F1
#
_cell.length_a   1.000
_cell.length_b   1.000
_cell.length_c   1.000
_cell.angle_alpha   90.00
_cell.angle_beta   90.00
_cell.angle_gamma   90.00
#
_symmetry.space_group_name_H-M   'P 1'
#
loop_
_entity.id
_entity.type
_entity.pdbx_description
1 polymer ?
#
loop_
_entity_poly.entity_id
_entity_poly.type
_entity_poly.pdbx_seq_one_letter_code
_entity_poly.pdbx_strand_id
1 'polypeptide(L)'
;MLKLVFKGSSQVSYTKLLDAVMLIGTSKLILSRNPNESLTNLFQKINYMYSPYHDDVHNLTADSKNAHLDIVHLQQNFSKYCVICKSDIRRVSYKNNLKHKNVSQEVTPGYEQPLDQRYPRRILLKSNSNCAKSMKLSLDESKELSRCSLSALPNEMLLIIFKYLDVVTLCRMNEVNNSRFDILTRDPLLYTRLNMRYISSVKYMCDIFCYFTPRCKYLQQLDLTGCNFDVNDFVNFLDNCGRRLTHLRLSDCGDEDDFFINLNPVLLKTSETCKNLKELDLFYSYVDDEGLSYLERLNNLEHLNLSHSRVRTVRTERLCKILQNNQRMRQLTADRINDAVVIELGNSCRDLEVIGLLDACYLTSQGINALANCKNLQKVKISLCGYEADDDSLFRLLSSYQNLQEVYLSHVFLTKHRLELLAQCKNLKMLYLDNAKFKTFVTPDNCSVILKQCPKLQELYFMFCKIYQLDNQLMTRYKQAEFEDEDSSSIGSVALNSEGISTSATHIRYHTVSGTTMWKARSILERCLLIICAVLLLTIVVLAIVISSKNGWDEAQILHVTSHGEVHSVSCLRIVADGTHCLTEQCVTVAASLINSIDNSVDPCDDFYEYACGGWKKKNPIPDGRNVWGTFGKLEQDNQLVVKNVLEKPLSEMKSKAEKKAKYYYLSCMDANETIETLGAKPMLELLENIGGWNISGKFNISAWSLQNSMHVLQNVYNMGGLFSWGVSEDDRNSTRYIIQIDQGGLTLPTADNYLNVSEHGKVLTAYLDYMTKIGVLLGGEENTTKKQMQDVIAFETRLAEITIPPEERRDEEKMYNLMSLNDLQKKAPFMSWVEFFQNATRLVNKKINSKAMIVNFAPEYFGNLTKVVQEYNRTTSGKIILNNYLVWQTVRSLTAFLSKPFREAYKGLRKALLGMEGHEEQWRYCVNDVNNAMGFAIGAMFVREVFQGKSKPMAEEMINHIRKAFTKNFKNLNWMDAETRNAAEEKANAITDMIGFPDFILQASELDERYRDLSIKQNEYFQNTLRVNKYSFRKNLEKLDQVVNKTTWIMTPPAVNAYYTPTKNQMVFPAGILQSPFYDMKNPYSLNFGGVGVVMGHELTHAFDDQGREYDLHGNLHHWWNDATVERFKNRTECFVEQYNQYQVQGRNINGRQTLGENIADNGGLRAAYHAYLSMTKSYKDQLPLPGLNLTHRQLFFLNFAQIWCSSITSETVTLQIEKDTHSPPKYRVIGPLSNMPEFSTEFNCPKDSKMNPVHKCEVW
;
A
#
# COMPACT_ATOMS: atom_id res chain seq x y z
N MET A 1 -10.12 -8.84 -16.31
CA MET A 1 -10.85 -7.63 -16.75
C MET A 1 -10.76 -7.54 -18.27
N LEU A 2 -11.86 -7.23 -18.95
CA LEU A 2 -11.93 -7.05 -20.40
C LEU A 2 -12.34 -5.60 -20.69
N LYS A 3 -11.47 -4.87 -21.39
CA LYS A 3 -11.68 -3.48 -21.81
C LYS A 3 -12.34 -3.46 -23.18
N LEU A 4 -13.61 -3.08 -23.24
CA LEU A 4 -14.38 -2.94 -24.49
C LEU A 4 -14.49 -1.46 -24.87
N VAL A 5 -14.14 -1.11 -26.11
CA VAL A 5 -14.11 0.28 -26.58
C VAL A 5 -14.78 0.36 -27.95
N PHE A 6 -15.78 1.23 -28.11
CA PHE A 6 -16.44 1.51 -29.40
C PHE A 6 -16.27 3.00 -29.72
N LYS A 7 -15.88 3.39 -30.94
CA LYS A 7 -15.64 4.81 -31.28
C LYS A 7 -15.81 5.13 -32.76
N GLY A 8 -16.86 5.85 -33.17
CA GLY A 8 -16.98 6.45 -34.52
C GLY A 8 -17.90 5.75 -35.55
N SER A 9 -18.78 4.85 -35.14
CA SER A 9 -19.67 4.07 -36.00
C SER A 9 -20.93 4.84 -36.45
N SER A 10 -21.23 4.92 -37.76
CA SER A 10 -22.27 5.84 -38.26
C SER A 10 -23.73 5.30 -38.31
N GLN A 11 -24.57 5.98 -37.52
CA GLN A 11 -25.94 6.50 -37.76
C GLN A 11 -26.94 5.68 -38.58
N VAL A 12 -27.93 5.09 -37.89
CA VAL A 12 -29.37 5.34 -38.14
C VAL A 12 -30.11 5.26 -36.79
N SER A 13 -30.67 6.40 -36.37
CA SER A 13 -31.68 6.55 -35.32
C SER A 13 -31.46 5.82 -33.98
N TYR A 14 -30.55 6.32 -33.14
CA TYR A 14 -30.78 6.36 -31.69
C TYR A 14 -30.05 7.56 -31.08
N THR A 15 -30.80 8.35 -30.32
CA THR A 15 -30.44 9.57 -29.58
C THR A 15 -29.64 9.30 -28.28
N LYS A 16 -28.90 8.19 -28.22
CA LYS A 16 -27.94 7.86 -27.15
C LYS A 16 -26.78 7.08 -27.77
N LEU A 17 -25.60 7.69 -27.82
CA LEU A 17 -24.30 7.09 -28.15
C LEU A 17 -23.31 7.95 -27.35
N LEU A 18 -23.08 7.72 -26.05
CA LEU A 18 -22.52 6.54 -25.40
C LEU A 18 -21.16 6.14 -26.02
N ASP A 19 -20.14 6.96 -25.82
CA ASP A 19 -18.79 6.40 -25.57
C ASP A 19 -18.88 5.68 -24.21
N ALA A 20 -19.44 4.47 -24.21
CA ALA A 20 -19.48 3.62 -23.04
C ALA A 20 -18.18 2.83 -22.96
N VAL A 21 -17.27 3.31 -22.12
CA VAL A 21 -16.38 2.40 -21.41
C VAL A 21 -17.27 1.70 -20.38
N MET A 22 -17.76 0.51 -20.73
CA MET A 22 -18.36 -0.38 -19.73
C MET A 22 -17.20 -0.96 -18.92
N LEU A 23 -16.70 -0.14 -18.00
CA LEU A 23 -15.92 -0.61 -16.89
C LEU A 23 -16.89 -1.33 -15.95
N ILE A 24 -16.95 -2.66 -16.11
CA ILE A 24 -17.18 -3.53 -14.96
C ILE A 24 -16.01 -3.25 -14.01
N GLY A 25 -16.21 -2.23 -13.16
CA GLY A 25 -15.20 -1.61 -12.32
C GLY A 25 -14.72 -0.22 -12.80
N THR A 26 -15.48 0.85 -12.50
CA THR A 26 -15.07 2.28 -12.31
C THR A 26 -15.38 3.39 -13.36
N SER A 27 -16.04 4.45 -12.85
CA SER A 27 -16.17 5.92 -13.12
C SER A 27 -15.96 6.67 -14.48
N LYS A 28 -17.04 7.42 -14.86
CA LYS A 28 -17.20 8.89 -15.16
C LYS A 28 -17.24 9.50 -16.58
N LEU A 29 -18.13 10.52 -16.66
CA LEU A 29 -18.60 11.42 -17.74
C LEU A 29 -17.54 12.41 -18.31
N ILE A 30 -17.66 12.79 -19.58
CA ILE A 30 -16.98 13.97 -20.21
C ILE A 30 -18.01 14.76 -21.04
N LEU A 31 -18.10 16.10 -20.87
CA LEU A 31 -18.91 17.02 -21.70
C LEU A 31 -17.99 17.96 -22.49
N SER A 32 -18.32 18.19 -23.77
CA SER A 32 -17.58 19.09 -24.67
C SER A 32 -18.29 20.45 -24.79
N ARG A 33 -17.53 21.55 -24.65
CA ARG A 33 -18.02 22.92 -24.90
C ARG A 33 -17.85 23.25 -26.39
N ASN A 34 -18.88 23.81 -27.00
CA ASN A 34 -18.82 24.32 -28.36
C ASN A 34 -18.08 25.69 -28.39
N PRO A 35 -17.08 25.93 -29.26
CA PRO A 35 -16.24 27.14 -29.24
C PRO A 35 -17.00 28.48 -29.37
N ASN A 36 -18.21 28.45 -29.94
CA ASN A 36 -19.06 29.62 -30.15
C ASN A 36 -20.19 29.77 -29.10
N GLU A 37 -20.22 28.90 -28.09
CA GLU A 37 -21.25 28.91 -27.04
C GLU A 37 -20.84 29.85 -25.89
N SER A 38 -21.70 30.83 -25.59
CA SER A 38 -21.52 31.71 -24.45
C SER A 38 -21.57 30.90 -23.16
N LEU A 39 -20.80 31.31 -22.14
CA LEU A 39 -20.70 30.58 -20.88
C LEU A 39 -22.08 30.47 -20.19
N THR A 40 -22.88 31.52 -20.31
CA THR A 40 -24.30 31.58 -19.93
C THR A 40 -25.15 30.49 -20.60
N ASN A 41 -24.98 30.26 -21.92
CA ASN A 41 -25.74 29.24 -22.64
C ASN A 41 -25.24 27.82 -22.35
N LEU A 42 -23.95 27.65 -22.07
CA LEU A 42 -23.40 26.37 -21.62
C LEU A 42 -23.99 25.98 -20.25
N PHE A 43 -24.10 26.92 -19.31
CA PHE A 43 -24.71 26.66 -18.00
C PHE A 43 -26.22 26.45 -18.06
N GLN A 44 -26.92 27.18 -18.93
CA GLN A 44 -28.33 26.89 -19.20
C GLN A 44 -28.54 25.51 -19.84
N LYS A 45 -27.61 25.06 -20.69
CA LYS A 45 -27.66 23.72 -21.30
C LYS A 45 -27.31 22.60 -20.32
N ILE A 46 -26.42 22.87 -19.36
CA ILE A 46 -26.14 21.97 -18.24
C ILE A 46 -27.35 21.88 -17.31
N ASN A 47 -27.95 23.01 -16.92
CA ASN A 47 -29.19 23.01 -16.11
C ASN A 47 -30.33 22.32 -16.85
N TYR A 48 -30.49 22.52 -18.16
CA TYR A 48 -31.53 21.89 -18.96
C TYR A 48 -31.29 20.38 -19.17
N MET A 49 -30.04 19.90 -19.13
CA MET A 49 -29.72 18.47 -19.14
C MET A 49 -29.97 17.76 -17.80
N TYR A 50 -29.93 18.50 -16.68
CA TYR A 50 -30.08 17.94 -15.33
C TYR A 50 -31.47 18.17 -14.70
N SER A 51 -32.16 19.26 -15.06
CA SER A 51 -33.46 19.66 -14.50
C SER A 51 -34.64 18.72 -14.74
N PRO A 52 -34.69 17.84 -15.77
CA PRO A 52 -35.80 16.90 -15.91
C PRO A 52 -35.69 15.64 -15.03
N TYR A 53 -34.56 15.43 -14.35
CA TYR A 53 -34.25 14.15 -13.70
C TYR A 53 -33.97 14.23 -12.19
N HIS A 54 -33.95 15.42 -11.58
CA HIS A 54 -33.83 15.59 -10.12
C HIS A 54 -34.43 16.94 -9.66
N ASP A 55 -35.30 16.91 -8.64
CA ASP A 55 -36.00 18.09 -8.08
C ASP A 55 -35.11 19.00 -7.20
N ASP A 56 -33.92 18.54 -6.77
CA ASP A 56 -33.08 19.24 -5.77
C ASP A 56 -31.66 19.60 -6.27
N VAL A 57 -31.52 20.07 -7.52
CA VAL A 57 -30.23 20.63 -7.99
C VAL A 57 -30.31 22.15 -8.07
N HIS A 58 -29.39 22.81 -7.36
CA HIS A 58 -29.16 24.26 -7.42
C HIS A 58 -28.95 24.68 -8.88
N ASN A 59 -29.86 25.47 -9.45
CA ASN A 59 -29.75 25.96 -10.81
C ASN A 59 -28.51 26.88 -10.95
N LEU A 60 -27.54 26.48 -11.76
CA LEU A 60 -26.35 27.27 -12.07
C LEU A 60 -26.77 28.62 -12.65
N THR A 61 -26.25 29.71 -12.10
CA THR A 61 -26.70 31.06 -12.44
C THR A 61 -26.13 31.54 -13.77
N ALA A 62 -27.01 32.08 -14.62
CA ALA A 62 -26.69 32.53 -15.97
C ALA A 62 -25.92 33.89 -16.00
N ASP A 63 -25.72 34.51 -14.83
CA ASP A 63 -25.04 35.81 -14.67
C ASP A 63 -23.51 35.67 -14.68
N SER A 64 -22.88 36.35 -15.63
CA SER A 64 -21.41 36.39 -15.80
C SER A 64 -20.64 36.90 -14.58
N LYS A 65 -21.26 37.68 -13.68
CA LYS A 65 -20.60 38.17 -12.46
C LYS A 65 -20.46 37.09 -11.39
N ASN A 66 -21.34 36.09 -11.37
CA ASN A 66 -21.37 35.02 -10.36
C ASN A 66 -20.98 33.63 -10.91
N ALA A 67 -20.82 33.49 -12.23
CA ALA A 67 -20.41 32.26 -12.91
C ALA A 67 -19.12 31.60 -12.37
N HIS A 68 -18.25 32.34 -11.68
CA HIS A 68 -17.07 31.76 -11.03
C HIS A 68 -17.45 30.86 -9.85
N LEU A 69 -18.52 31.17 -9.11
CA LEU A 69 -18.93 30.41 -7.92
C LEU A 69 -19.51 29.05 -8.32
N ASP A 70 -20.22 29.02 -9.45
CA ASP A 70 -20.75 27.80 -10.08
C ASP A 70 -19.64 26.90 -10.67
N ILE A 71 -18.58 27.49 -11.23
CA ILE A 71 -17.37 26.78 -11.66
C ILE A 71 -16.62 26.19 -10.46
N VAL A 72 -16.53 26.94 -9.36
CA VAL A 72 -15.92 26.46 -8.11
C VAL A 72 -16.74 25.31 -7.51
N HIS A 73 -18.07 25.36 -7.60
CA HIS A 73 -18.95 24.27 -7.16
C HIS A 73 -18.77 22.99 -8.01
N LEU A 74 -18.65 23.12 -9.34
CA LEU A 74 -18.33 22.00 -10.25
C LEU A 74 -16.90 21.45 -10.05
N GLN A 75 -15.93 22.32 -9.74
CA GLN A 75 -14.55 21.92 -9.44
C GLN A 75 -14.41 21.24 -8.08
N GLN A 76 -15.18 21.64 -7.06
CA GLN A 76 -15.13 21.06 -5.72
C GLN A 76 -15.77 19.66 -5.70
N ASN A 77 -16.85 19.44 -6.46
CA ASN A 77 -17.56 18.17 -6.50
C ASN A 77 -17.08 17.20 -7.60
N PHE A 78 -16.37 17.69 -8.63
CA PHE A 78 -15.85 16.88 -9.75
C PHE A 78 -14.37 17.15 -10.10
N SER A 79 -13.53 17.41 -9.08
CA SER A 79 -12.13 17.87 -9.22
C SER A 79 -11.20 16.99 -10.08
N LYS A 80 -11.37 15.66 -10.04
CA LYS A 80 -10.61 14.69 -10.86
C LYS A 80 -10.95 14.70 -12.36
N TYR A 81 -12.03 15.36 -12.75
CA TYR A 81 -12.66 15.21 -14.07
C TYR A 81 -12.93 16.55 -14.75
N CYS A 82 -12.42 17.65 -14.20
CA CYS A 82 -12.53 18.97 -14.79
C CYS A 82 -11.12 19.51 -15.11
N VAL A 83 -10.65 19.25 -16.34
CA VAL A 83 -9.48 19.92 -16.92
C VAL A 83 -9.99 20.87 -18.00
N ILE A 84 -9.83 22.18 -17.79
CA ILE A 84 -10.09 23.17 -18.84
C ILE A 84 -8.79 23.40 -19.61
N CYS A 85 -8.71 22.90 -20.83
CA CYS A 85 -7.66 23.30 -21.77
C CYS A 85 -8.02 24.66 -22.38
N LYS A 86 -7.14 25.66 -22.24
CA LYS A 86 -7.21 26.87 -23.08
C LYS A 86 -6.71 26.50 -24.48
N SER A 87 -7.59 26.55 -25.48
CA SER A 87 -7.20 26.68 -26.89
C SER A 87 -7.50 28.10 -27.34
N ASP A 88 -6.44 28.84 -27.73
CA ASP A 88 -6.54 30.16 -28.34
C ASP A 88 -7.27 30.07 -29.69
N ILE A 89 -8.41 30.76 -29.78
CA ILE A 89 -9.10 31.06 -31.03
C ILE A 89 -8.33 32.20 -31.71
N ARG A 90 -7.57 31.93 -32.79
CA ARG A 90 -7.18 32.98 -33.73
C ARG A 90 -8.41 33.39 -34.56
N ARG A 91 -8.88 34.62 -34.33
CA ARG A 91 -9.83 35.33 -35.20
C ARG A 91 -9.22 35.51 -36.59
N VAL A 92 -9.94 35.06 -37.62
CA VAL A 92 -9.90 35.69 -38.94
C VAL A 92 -10.59 37.05 -38.81
N SER A 93 -9.93 38.11 -39.27
CA SER A 93 -10.45 39.48 -39.24
C SER A 93 -11.53 39.68 -40.32
N TYR A 94 -12.57 40.48 -40.04
CA TYR A 94 -13.00 41.55 -40.95
C TYR A 94 -13.60 42.74 -40.16
N LYS A 95 -12.90 43.87 -40.30
CA LYS A 95 -13.30 45.30 -40.33
C LYS A 95 -14.32 45.93 -39.35
N ASN A 96 -13.84 47.08 -38.84
CA ASN A 96 -14.46 48.41 -38.75
C ASN A 96 -14.96 48.95 -37.38
N ASN A 97 -14.15 49.90 -36.87
CA ASN A 97 -14.49 51.31 -36.62
C ASN A 97 -15.11 51.81 -35.28
N LEU A 98 -14.35 52.78 -34.72
CA LEU A 98 -14.76 54.07 -34.11
C LEU A 98 -14.96 54.18 -32.57
N LYS A 99 -13.96 54.84 -31.98
CA LYS A 99 -13.99 56.15 -31.25
C LYS A 99 -14.51 56.28 -29.79
N HIS A 100 -13.62 56.94 -29.02
CA HIS A 100 -13.85 58.02 -28.02
C HIS A 100 -14.39 57.62 -26.63
N LYS A 101 -14.04 58.26 -25.50
CA LYS A 101 -13.07 59.32 -25.11
C LYS A 101 -13.07 59.39 -23.56
N ASN A 102 -11.87 59.43 -22.97
CA ASN A 102 -11.32 60.29 -21.90
C ASN A 102 -12.00 60.59 -20.53
N VAL A 103 -11.07 60.90 -19.60
CA VAL A 103 -11.03 61.84 -18.43
C VAL A 103 -11.51 61.24 -17.08
N SER A 104 -10.82 61.27 -15.92
CA SER A 104 -9.57 61.90 -15.41
C SER A 104 -9.21 61.42 -13.98
N GLN A 105 -7.89 61.33 -13.68
CA GLN A 105 -7.11 61.76 -12.49
C GLN A 105 -7.53 61.38 -11.04
N GLU A 106 -6.63 61.11 -10.07
CA GLU A 106 -5.20 60.71 -10.01
C GLU A 106 -4.84 60.46 -8.51
N VAL A 107 -3.68 59.83 -8.30
CA VAL A 107 -2.84 59.66 -7.08
C VAL A 107 -2.74 58.23 -6.51
N THR A 108 -1.47 57.80 -6.49
CA THR A 108 -0.74 56.50 -6.39
C THR A 108 -0.64 55.88 -4.98
N PRO A 109 -0.08 54.65 -4.75
CA PRO A 109 0.72 53.79 -5.64
C PRO A 109 0.33 52.28 -5.71
N GLY A 110 0.70 51.63 -6.83
CA GLY A 110 1.25 50.26 -6.87
C GLY A 110 0.31 49.05 -6.90
N TYR A 111 0.01 48.52 -8.09
CA TYR A 111 -0.41 47.13 -8.40
C TYR A 111 -0.05 46.87 -9.89
N GLU A 112 0.83 45.94 -10.27
CA GLU A 112 0.55 44.53 -10.65
C GLU A 112 -0.67 44.42 -11.60
N GLN A 113 -0.62 44.01 -12.87
CA GLN A 113 -0.01 42.90 -13.63
C GLN A 113 -0.27 43.21 -15.15
N PRO A 114 -0.09 42.32 -16.18
CA PRO A 114 0.82 41.19 -16.43
C PRO A 114 1.52 41.31 -17.81
N LEU A 115 2.55 40.50 -18.05
CA LEU A 115 3.17 40.32 -19.36
C LEU A 115 3.23 38.83 -19.69
N ASP A 116 2.74 38.47 -20.87
CA ASP A 116 3.00 37.17 -21.47
C ASP A 116 3.90 37.34 -22.70
N GLN A 117 4.65 36.27 -22.95
CA GLN A 117 5.66 36.01 -23.99
C GLN A 117 7.13 36.41 -23.77
N ARG A 118 7.94 35.36 -23.97
CA ARG A 118 9.35 35.27 -24.41
C ARG A 118 10.40 35.05 -23.30
N TYR A 119 10.80 33.78 -23.20
CA TYR A 119 12.17 33.39 -22.86
C TYR A 119 13.20 34.19 -23.70
N PRO A 120 14.40 34.44 -23.16
CA PRO A 120 15.46 33.47 -23.45
C PRO A 120 16.41 33.21 -22.28
N ARG A 121 16.73 31.92 -22.10
CA ARG A 121 18.06 31.51 -21.64
C ARG A 121 19.13 32.18 -22.52
N ARG A 122 20.11 32.84 -21.89
CA ARG A 122 21.48 32.87 -22.37
C ARG A 122 22.42 32.47 -21.24
N ILE A 123 23.01 31.30 -21.38
CA ILE A 123 24.41 31.10 -21.01
C ILE A 123 25.21 32.06 -21.90
N LEU A 124 25.91 33.00 -21.27
CA LEU A 124 27.03 33.70 -21.89
C LEU A 124 28.29 33.27 -21.13
N LEU A 125 28.95 32.25 -21.69
CA LEU A 125 30.40 32.31 -21.83
C LEU A 125 30.71 33.57 -22.65
N LYS A 126 31.33 34.57 -22.03
CA LYS A 126 32.10 35.60 -22.75
C LYS A 126 33.56 35.42 -22.41
N SER A 127 34.34 35.11 -23.44
CA SER A 127 35.78 35.25 -23.50
C SER A 127 36.19 36.72 -23.26
N ASN A 128 37.13 36.95 -22.35
CA ASN A 128 38.42 37.62 -22.62
C ASN A 128 39.17 37.94 -21.32
N SER A 129 40.42 37.44 -21.28
CA SER A 129 41.64 37.98 -20.65
C SER A 129 41.52 39.08 -19.58
N ASN A 130 42.05 38.82 -18.38
CA ASN A 130 43.21 39.57 -17.87
C ASN A 130 43.85 38.93 -16.63
N CYS A 131 45.18 38.91 -16.65
CA CYS A 131 46.10 38.48 -15.61
C CYS A 131 46.04 39.34 -14.33
N ALA A 132 46.22 38.66 -13.20
CA ALA A 132 47.03 39.00 -12.02
C ALA A 132 46.89 40.37 -11.31
N LYS A 133 46.51 40.32 -10.02
CA LYS A 133 47.11 41.00 -8.83
C LYS A 133 46.21 40.74 -7.60
N SER A 134 46.49 39.75 -6.74
CA SER A 134 47.42 39.69 -5.59
C SER A 134 46.80 40.06 -4.22
N MET A 135 46.90 39.09 -3.28
CA MET A 135 47.01 39.16 -1.80
C MET A 135 45.82 39.68 -0.94
N LYS A 136 45.47 39.09 0.21
CA LYS A 136 46.17 38.23 1.19
C LYS A 136 45.22 37.20 1.83
N LEU A 137 45.73 35.99 2.08
CA LEU A 137 45.25 35.10 3.13
C LEU A 137 45.99 35.43 4.44
N SER A 138 45.27 35.42 5.56
CA SER A 138 45.83 35.10 6.87
C SER A 138 44.99 33.99 7.50
N LEU A 139 45.66 32.87 7.80
CA LEU A 139 45.26 31.82 8.75
C LEU A 139 44.92 32.45 10.12
N ASP A 140 44.03 31.95 10.96
CA ASP A 140 43.89 30.64 11.63
C ASP A 140 42.47 30.65 12.27
N GLU A 141 41.66 29.61 12.45
CA GLU A 141 41.91 28.22 12.85
C GLU A 141 40.78 27.31 12.33
N SER A 142 41.19 26.29 11.58
CA SER A 142 40.44 25.07 11.33
C SER A 142 40.67 24.06 12.47
N LYS A 143 39.64 23.30 12.86
CA LYS A 143 39.69 21.82 12.87
C LYS A 143 38.39 21.13 13.30
N GLU A 144 38.14 20.02 12.61
CA GLU A 144 37.18 18.93 12.91
C GLU A 144 35.70 19.14 12.51
N LEU A 145 35.44 19.24 11.20
CA LEU A 145 34.22 18.70 10.55
C LEU A 145 34.41 18.69 9.01
N SER A 146 35.05 17.65 8.45
CA SER A 146 34.93 17.31 7.02
C SER A 146 35.65 16.00 6.67
N ARG A 147 34.94 14.87 6.63
CA ARG A 147 35.40 13.70 5.86
C ARG A 147 34.25 12.92 5.23
N CYS A 148 33.72 13.46 4.14
CA CYS A 148 33.61 12.75 2.85
C CYS A 148 33.11 13.74 1.80
N SER A 149 34.00 14.62 1.37
CA SER A 149 33.77 15.37 0.14
C SER A 149 33.72 14.38 -1.04
N LEU A 150 32.86 14.62 -2.03
CA LEU A 150 32.86 13.87 -3.31
C LEU A 150 34.27 13.85 -3.93
N SER A 151 35.07 14.89 -3.64
CA SER A 151 36.48 15.00 -4.03
C SER A 151 37.44 14.04 -3.32
N ALA A 152 37.00 13.29 -2.31
CA ALA A 152 37.79 12.31 -1.55
C ALA A 152 37.54 10.85 -1.99
N LEU A 153 36.49 10.58 -2.77
CA LEU A 153 36.19 9.23 -3.28
C LEU A 153 37.18 8.80 -4.37
N PRO A 154 37.59 7.52 -4.48
CA PRO A 154 38.42 7.04 -5.59
C PRO A 154 37.75 7.20 -6.96
N ASN A 155 38.55 7.40 -8.02
CA ASN A 155 38.05 7.59 -9.39
C ASN A 155 37.15 6.44 -9.86
N GLU A 156 37.47 5.20 -9.46
CA GLU A 156 36.71 3.99 -9.81
C GLU A 156 35.28 4.03 -9.25
N MET A 157 35.11 4.47 -8.00
CA MET A 157 33.80 4.61 -7.39
C MET A 157 33.01 5.77 -8.00
N LEU A 158 33.68 6.88 -8.30
CA LEU A 158 33.05 8.01 -8.98
C LEU A 158 32.54 7.62 -10.38
N LEU A 159 33.30 6.83 -11.14
CA LEU A 159 32.87 6.32 -12.45
C LEU A 159 31.68 5.35 -12.35
N ILE A 160 31.59 4.54 -11.29
CA ILE A 160 30.42 3.70 -11.04
C ILE A 160 29.20 4.57 -10.75
N ILE A 161 29.34 5.58 -9.89
CA ILE A 161 28.26 6.52 -9.54
C ILE A 161 27.79 7.26 -10.80
N PHE A 162 28.72 7.77 -11.60
CA PHE A 162 28.43 8.54 -12.81
C PHE A 162 27.64 7.74 -13.86
N LYS A 163 27.78 6.40 -13.92
CA LYS A 163 26.99 5.56 -14.84
C LYS A 163 25.48 5.55 -14.56
N TYR A 164 25.07 5.95 -13.35
CA TYR A 164 23.67 5.96 -12.93
C TYR A 164 23.06 7.36 -12.90
N LEU A 165 23.85 8.39 -13.20
CA LEU A 165 23.39 9.77 -13.25
C LEU A 165 22.79 10.07 -14.62
N ASP A 166 21.72 10.87 -14.64
CA ASP A 166 21.17 11.38 -15.88
C ASP A 166 22.15 12.36 -16.55
N VAL A 167 21.98 12.52 -17.86
CA VAL A 167 22.88 13.31 -18.70
C VAL A 167 22.95 14.78 -18.26
N VAL A 168 21.85 15.35 -17.75
CA VAL A 168 21.82 16.74 -17.25
C VAL A 168 22.66 16.87 -15.99
N THR A 169 22.57 15.89 -15.09
CA THR A 169 23.37 15.85 -13.86
C THR A 169 24.87 15.63 -14.14
N LEU A 170 25.22 14.77 -15.10
CA LEU A 170 26.61 14.60 -15.55
C LEU A 170 27.21 15.88 -16.14
N CYS A 171 26.44 16.61 -16.96
CA CYS A 171 26.87 17.89 -17.52
C CYS A 171 27.11 18.95 -16.44
N ARG A 172 26.26 19.00 -15.40
CA ARG A 172 26.46 19.91 -14.26
C ARG A 172 27.69 19.56 -13.43
N MET A 173 28.05 18.28 -13.32
CA MET A 173 29.27 17.86 -12.64
C MET A 173 30.55 18.29 -13.37
N ASN A 174 30.48 18.46 -14.70
CA ASN A 174 31.56 19.02 -15.49
C ASN A 174 31.77 20.54 -15.25
N GLU A 175 30.75 21.24 -14.74
CA GLU A 175 30.82 22.67 -14.43
C GLU A 175 31.36 22.95 -13.02
N VAL A 176 31.53 21.91 -12.19
CA VAL A 176 32.16 22.02 -10.87
C VAL A 176 33.66 22.25 -11.09
N ASN A 177 34.19 23.39 -10.62
CA ASN A 177 35.55 23.88 -10.85
C ASN A 177 36.63 23.04 -10.13
N ASN A 178 36.69 21.75 -10.47
CA ASN A 178 37.61 20.74 -9.97
C ASN A 178 38.03 19.89 -11.18
N SER A 179 39.28 20.04 -11.61
CA SER A 179 39.86 19.37 -12.78
C SER A 179 39.66 17.84 -12.75
N ARG A 180 39.48 17.26 -11.56
CA ARG A 180 39.20 15.84 -11.37
C ARG A 180 37.86 15.38 -11.94
N PHE A 181 36.77 16.12 -11.74
CA PHE A 181 35.44 15.70 -12.22
C PHE A 181 35.25 15.95 -13.72
N ASP A 182 35.88 17.01 -14.25
CA ASP A 182 35.99 17.22 -15.70
C ASP A 182 36.70 16.04 -16.39
N ILE A 183 37.78 15.50 -15.80
CA ILE A 183 38.46 14.31 -16.33
C ILE A 183 37.57 13.06 -16.26
N LEU A 184 36.82 12.84 -15.17
CA LEU A 184 36.02 11.64 -14.97
C LEU A 184 34.71 11.62 -15.78
N THR A 185 34.05 12.78 -15.92
CA THR A 185 32.85 12.91 -16.78
C THR A 185 33.18 12.79 -18.27
N ARG A 186 34.47 12.84 -18.65
CA ARG A 186 34.92 12.52 -20.02
C ARG A 186 35.03 11.01 -20.30
N ASP A 187 34.81 10.13 -19.31
CA ASP A 187 34.92 8.68 -19.52
C ASP A 187 33.85 8.18 -20.51
N PRO A 188 34.25 7.59 -21.66
CA PRO A 188 33.30 7.15 -22.66
C PRO A 188 32.37 6.00 -22.23
N LEU A 189 32.69 5.29 -21.15
CA LEU A 189 31.85 4.21 -20.59
C LEU A 189 30.59 4.72 -19.89
N LEU A 190 30.50 6.04 -19.63
CA LEU A 190 29.32 6.67 -19.05
C LEU A 190 28.19 6.84 -20.07
N TYR A 191 28.53 6.95 -21.36
CA TYR A 191 27.60 7.34 -22.42
C TYR A 191 27.25 6.16 -23.33
N THR A 192 26.99 4.98 -22.77
CA THR A 192 26.57 3.80 -23.58
C THR A 192 25.12 3.91 -24.07
N ARG A 193 24.28 4.75 -23.45
CA ARG A 193 22.91 5.03 -23.85
C ARG A 193 22.63 6.51 -23.68
N LEU A 194 22.04 7.16 -24.69
CA LEU A 194 21.64 8.56 -24.64
C LEU A 194 20.17 8.67 -25.07
N ASN A 195 19.35 9.26 -24.20
CA ASN A 195 17.94 9.54 -24.46
C ASN A 195 17.72 11.05 -24.40
N MET A 196 17.43 11.64 -25.56
CA MET A 196 17.35 13.08 -25.77
C MET A 196 16.11 13.35 -26.62
N ARG A 197 14.93 13.23 -26.03
CA ARG A 197 13.64 13.43 -26.72
C ARG A 197 13.12 14.86 -26.58
N TYR A 198 12.35 15.30 -27.56
CA TYR A 198 11.56 16.55 -27.55
C TYR A 198 12.39 17.82 -27.34
N ILE A 199 13.63 17.86 -27.83
CA ILE A 199 14.49 19.04 -27.84
C ILE A 199 14.25 19.81 -29.14
N SER A 200 13.49 20.89 -29.06
CA SER A 200 13.08 21.68 -30.23
C SER A 200 14.12 22.69 -30.72
N SER A 201 15.23 22.90 -29.98
CA SER A 201 16.22 23.92 -30.34
C SER A 201 17.46 23.36 -31.03
N VAL A 202 17.60 23.65 -32.32
CA VAL A 202 18.75 23.29 -33.18
C VAL A 202 20.09 23.73 -32.57
N LYS A 203 20.14 24.95 -32.01
CA LYS A 203 21.36 25.46 -31.37
C LYS A 203 21.78 24.62 -30.16
N TYR A 204 20.82 24.23 -29.32
CA TYR A 204 21.13 23.39 -28.16
C TYR A 204 21.54 21.98 -28.59
N MET A 205 20.94 21.45 -29.67
CA MET A 205 21.34 20.17 -30.24
C MET A 205 22.78 20.20 -30.80
N CYS A 206 23.19 21.30 -31.44
CA CYS A 206 24.57 21.51 -31.87
C CYS A 206 25.56 21.45 -30.68
N ASP A 207 25.27 22.21 -29.60
CA ASP A 207 26.09 22.21 -28.38
C ASP A 207 26.18 20.80 -27.75
N ILE A 208 25.07 20.07 -27.74
CA ILE A 208 24.97 18.69 -27.25
C ILE A 208 25.83 17.74 -28.10
N PHE A 209 25.71 17.80 -29.42
CA PHE A 209 26.50 16.96 -30.32
C PHE A 209 28.00 17.26 -30.18
N CYS A 210 28.41 18.53 -30.12
CA CYS A 210 29.80 18.90 -29.86
C CYS A 210 30.31 18.35 -28.53
N TYR A 211 29.49 18.38 -27.48
CA TYR A 211 29.86 17.87 -26.17
C TYR A 211 30.05 16.34 -26.16
N PHE A 212 29.16 15.56 -26.79
CA PHE A 212 29.22 14.10 -26.74
C PHE A 212 30.12 13.47 -27.79
N THR A 213 30.40 14.15 -28.91
CA THR A 213 31.26 13.65 -30.00
C THR A 213 32.60 13.06 -29.52
N PRO A 214 33.38 13.69 -28.62
CA PRO A 214 34.62 13.09 -28.11
C PRO A 214 34.41 12.03 -27.00
N ARG A 215 33.19 11.89 -26.47
CA ARG A 215 32.84 11.08 -25.28
C ARG A 215 32.00 9.84 -25.58
N CYS A 216 31.58 9.64 -26.82
CA CYS A 216 30.60 8.62 -27.22
C CYS A 216 31.22 7.31 -27.75
N LYS A 217 32.51 7.03 -27.48
CA LYS A 217 33.24 5.89 -28.07
C LYS A 217 32.56 4.52 -27.88
N TYR A 218 31.74 4.37 -26.83
CA TYR A 218 30.99 3.15 -26.50
C TYR A 218 29.46 3.29 -26.60
N LEU A 219 28.96 4.32 -27.29
CA LEU A 219 27.52 4.55 -27.44
C LEU A 219 26.85 3.39 -28.21
N GLN A 220 25.79 2.83 -27.61
CA GLN A 220 25.02 1.71 -28.15
C GLN A 220 23.56 2.07 -28.46
N GLN A 221 22.95 2.98 -27.72
CA GLN A 221 21.54 3.39 -27.92
C GLN A 221 21.42 4.91 -27.97
N LEU A 222 20.75 5.42 -28.99
CA LEU A 222 20.46 6.84 -29.15
C LEU A 222 18.99 7.05 -29.50
N ASP A 223 18.32 7.90 -28.73
CA ASP A 223 16.91 8.24 -28.93
C ASP A 223 16.76 9.76 -29.05
N LEU A 224 16.37 10.23 -30.24
CA LEU A 224 16.16 11.64 -30.60
C LEU A 224 14.70 11.95 -30.94
N THR A 225 13.75 11.13 -30.49
CA THR A 225 12.33 11.31 -30.85
C THR A 225 11.83 12.72 -30.55
N GLY A 226 11.21 13.39 -31.54
CA GLY A 226 10.66 14.73 -31.39
C GLY A 226 11.70 15.86 -31.36
N CYS A 227 12.96 15.61 -31.72
CA CYS A 227 14.01 16.63 -31.70
C CYS A 227 14.20 17.35 -33.04
N ASN A 228 14.62 18.61 -32.94
CA ASN A 228 15.01 19.44 -34.07
C ASN A 228 16.52 19.72 -34.02
N PHE A 229 17.26 19.33 -35.08
CA PHE A 229 18.71 19.41 -35.13
C PHE A 229 19.24 19.66 -36.55
N ASP A 230 20.47 20.17 -36.65
CA ASP A 230 21.16 20.34 -37.92
C ASP A 230 21.70 18.99 -38.43
N VAL A 231 21.44 18.69 -39.69
CA VAL A 231 21.79 17.42 -40.32
C VAL A 231 23.30 17.20 -40.39
N ASN A 232 24.09 18.25 -40.67
CA ASN A 232 25.54 18.14 -40.78
C ASN A 232 26.17 17.89 -39.41
N ASP A 233 25.66 18.55 -38.37
CA ASP A 233 26.11 18.31 -36.99
C ASP A 233 25.84 16.87 -36.56
N PHE A 234 24.67 16.32 -36.92
CA PHE A 234 24.36 14.93 -36.60
C PHE A 234 25.17 13.93 -37.44
N VAL A 235 25.45 14.22 -38.71
CA VAL A 235 26.35 13.42 -39.55
C VAL A 235 27.76 13.38 -38.96
N ASN A 236 28.29 14.52 -38.52
CA ASN A 236 29.58 14.61 -37.82
C ASN A 236 29.59 13.82 -36.50
N PHE A 237 28.47 13.86 -35.77
CA PHE A 237 28.30 13.06 -34.57
C PHE A 237 28.35 11.55 -34.88
N LEU A 238 27.62 11.09 -35.91
CA LEU A 238 27.62 9.69 -36.32
C LEU A 238 29.00 9.21 -36.77
N ASP A 239 29.81 10.06 -37.42
CA ASP A 239 31.20 9.75 -37.80
C ASP A 239 32.06 9.26 -36.64
N ASN A 240 31.83 9.86 -35.47
CA ASN A 240 32.60 9.61 -34.26
C ASN A 240 31.95 8.55 -33.36
N CYS A 241 30.61 8.58 -33.27
CA CYS A 241 29.84 7.84 -32.27
C CYS A 241 29.11 6.61 -32.84
N GLY A 242 28.90 6.55 -34.16
CA GLY A 242 27.98 5.62 -34.79
C GLY A 242 28.45 4.16 -34.83
N ARG A 243 29.76 3.90 -34.73
CA ARG A 243 30.35 2.57 -34.99
C ARG A 243 29.81 1.44 -34.09
N ARG A 244 29.37 1.76 -32.87
CA ARG A 244 28.85 0.80 -31.88
C ARG A 244 27.34 0.92 -31.66
N LEU A 245 26.67 1.82 -32.38
CA LEU A 245 25.22 1.97 -32.26
C LEU A 245 24.52 0.67 -32.68
N THR A 246 23.60 0.25 -31.82
CA THR A 246 22.69 -0.88 -32.02
C THR A 246 21.24 -0.41 -32.10
N HIS A 247 20.88 0.74 -31.51
CA HIS A 247 19.53 1.30 -31.57
C HIS A 247 19.61 2.80 -31.88
N LEU A 248 18.86 3.24 -32.89
CA LEU A 248 18.74 4.63 -33.30
C LEU A 248 17.27 4.98 -33.55
N ARG A 249 16.74 5.95 -32.80
CA ARG A 249 15.37 6.46 -32.99
C ARG A 249 15.38 7.93 -33.40
N LEU A 250 14.76 8.21 -34.55
CA LEU A 250 14.63 9.53 -35.17
C LEU A 250 13.17 9.85 -35.48
N SER A 251 12.25 9.29 -34.70
CA SER A 251 10.81 9.45 -34.86
C SER A 251 10.41 10.92 -34.69
N ASP A 252 9.60 11.45 -35.60
CA ASP A 252 9.01 12.79 -35.49
C ASP A 252 10.05 13.93 -35.33
N CYS A 253 11.21 13.80 -35.98
CA CYS A 253 12.23 14.85 -35.98
C CYS A 253 11.93 15.95 -37.03
N GLY A 254 11.67 17.19 -36.59
CA GLY A 254 11.29 18.32 -37.44
C GLY A 254 10.90 19.58 -36.65
N ASP A 255 10.63 20.70 -37.32
CA ASP A 255 10.12 21.94 -36.70
C ASP A 255 8.59 22.05 -36.81
N GLU A 256 7.96 22.84 -35.93
CA GLU A 256 6.49 23.01 -35.82
C GLU A 256 5.84 23.63 -37.08
N ASP A 257 6.64 24.20 -37.98
CA ASP A 257 6.21 24.85 -39.24
C ASP A 257 6.16 23.90 -40.47
N ASP A 258 5.98 22.59 -40.28
CA ASP A 258 5.73 21.59 -41.36
C ASP A 258 6.94 21.32 -42.30
N PHE A 259 8.15 21.79 -41.93
CA PHE A 259 9.41 21.45 -42.59
C PHE A 259 10.10 20.29 -41.85
N PHE A 260 9.83 19.06 -42.29
CA PHE A 260 10.54 17.86 -41.83
C PHE A 260 12.04 17.96 -42.11
N ILE A 261 12.86 17.44 -41.19
CA ILE A 261 14.31 17.29 -41.43
C ILE A 261 14.51 16.25 -42.53
N ASN A 262 15.27 16.60 -43.58
CA ASN A 262 15.67 15.62 -44.59
C ASN A 262 16.72 14.66 -44.01
N LEU A 263 16.31 13.42 -43.72
CA LEU A 263 17.19 12.43 -43.10
C LEU A 263 18.05 11.66 -44.11
N ASN A 264 17.97 11.90 -45.42
CA ASN A 264 18.79 11.17 -46.40
C ASN A 264 20.30 11.23 -46.10
N PRO A 265 20.92 12.38 -45.79
CA PRO A 265 22.34 12.43 -45.46
C PRO A 265 22.66 11.68 -44.16
N VAL A 266 21.72 11.69 -43.21
CA VAL A 266 21.82 10.92 -41.96
C VAL A 266 21.80 9.42 -42.23
N LEU A 267 20.93 8.95 -43.14
CA LEU A 267 20.83 7.54 -43.52
C LEU A 267 22.04 7.08 -44.34
N LEU A 268 22.55 7.91 -45.25
CA LEU A 268 23.82 7.65 -45.94
C LEU A 268 24.90 7.41 -44.91
N LYS A 269 25.02 8.32 -43.94
CA LYS A 269 26.07 8.21 -42.92
C LYS A 269 25.89 7.03 -41.98
N THR A 270 24.65 6.77 -41.58
CA THR A 270 24.27 5.62 -40.76
C THR A 270 24.66 4.32 -41.48
N SER A 271 24.42 4.24 -42.79
CA SER A 271 24.78 3.07 -43.59
C SER A 271 26.28 2.83 -43.69
N GLU A 272 27.08 3.89 -43.69
CA GLU A 272 28.54 3.83 -43.73
C GLU A 272 29.14 3.44 -42.37
N THR A 273 28.57 3.97 -41.29
CA THR A 273 29.20 3.97 -39.97
C THR A 273 28.58 2.97 -38.99
N CYS A 274 27.26 2.83 -38.96
CA CYS A 274 26.51 2.07 -37.96
C CYS A 274 26.30 0.60 -38.37
N LYS A 275 27.38 -0.14 -38.64
CA LYS A 275 27.30 -1.54 -39.13
C LYS A 275 26.66 -2.55 -38.15
N ASN A 276 26.57 -2.19 -36.87
CA ASN A 276 25.99 -3.01 -35.80
C ASN A 276 24.52 -2.65 -35.49
N LEU A 277 23.91 -1.78 -36.30
CA LEU A 277 22.56 -1.30 -36.05
C LEU A 277 21.55 -2.44 -36.14
N LYS A 278 20.75 -2.58 -35.08
CA LYS A 278 19.67 -3.57 -34.93
C LYS A 278 18.30 -2.92 -34.98
N GLU A 279 18.14 -1.72 -34.42
CA GLU A 279 16.87 -0.98 -34.42
C GLU A 279 17.05 0.39 -35.08
N LEU A 280 16.18 0.67 -36.06
CA LEU A 280 16.06 1.96 -36.72
C LEU A 280 14.59 2.39 -36.75
N ASP A 281 14.26 3.47 -36.03
CA ASP A 281 12.91 4.06 -36.02
C ASP A 281 12.91 5.41 -36.75
N LEU A 282 12.14 5.47 -37.84
CA LEU A 282 11.93 6.63 -38.71
C LEU A 282 10.43 6.99 -38.82
N PHE A 283 9.66 6.71 -37.76
CA PHE A 283 8.23 7.04 -37.71
C PHE A 283 8.00 8.53 -37.94
N TYR A 284 7.11 8.86 -38.87
CA TYR A 284 6.76 10.26 -39.20
C TYR A 284 7.98 11.10 -39.64
N SER A 285 8.98 10.48 -40.26
CA SER A 285 10.17 11.16 -40.77
C SER A 285 10.12 11.38 -42.30
N TYR A 286 10.89 12.35 -42.82
CA TYR A 286 11.04 12.56 -44.26
C TYR A 286 12.26 11.80 -44.80
N VAL A 287 11.99 10.76 -45.59
CA VAL A 287 12.97 9.92 -46.29
C VAL A 287 12.42 9.66 -47.69
N ASP A 288 13.25 9.70 -48.73
CA ASP A 288 12.87 9.33 -50.09
C ASP A 288 13.55 8.01 -50.55
N ASP A 289 13.36 7.64 -51.83
CA ASP A 289 13.93 6.43 -52.41
C ASP A 289 15.48 6.40 -52.38
N GLU A 290 16.12 7.57 -52.44
CA GLU A 290 17.57 7.69 -52.31
C GLU A 290 17.99 7.39 -50.87
N GLY A 291 17.31 7.96 -49.87
CA GLY A 291 17.55 7.67 -48.45
C GLY A 291 17.40 6.18 -48.11
N LEU A 292 16.40 5.51 -48.69
CA LEU A 292 16.18 4.08 -48.50
C LEU A 292 17.25 3.21 -49.16
N SER A 293 17.85 3.65 -50.27
CA SER A 293 18.94 2.92 -50.94
C SER A 293 20.14 2.69 -50.01
N TYR A 294 20.36 3.58 -49.05
CA TYR A 294 21.45 3.46 -48.09
C TYR A 294 21.19 2.34 -47.08
N LEU A 295 19.93 2.05 -46.75
CA LEU A 295 19.58 0.95 -45.84
C LEU A 295 19.92 -0.42 -46.44
N GLU A 296 20.05 -0.55 -47.77
CA GLU A 296 20.53 -1.78 -48.43
C GLU A 296 21.93 -2.20 -47.96
N ARG A 297 22.72 -1.28 -47.40
CA ARG A 297 24.08 -1.53 -46.89
C ARG A 297 24.11 -2.02 -45.43
N LEU A 298 22.96 -2.11 -44.77
CA LEU A 298 22.80 -2.62 -43.40
C LEU A 298 22.34 -4.09 -43.46
N ASN A 299 22.97 -4.96 -42.68
CA ASN A 299 22.76 -6.42 -42.74
C ASN A 299 22.38 -7.05 -41.38
N ASN A 300 22.18 -6.22 -40.35
CA ASN A 300 21.95 -6.67 -38.96
C ASN A 300 20.67 -6.09 -38.34
N LEU A 301 19.81 -5.44 -39.13
CA LEU A 301 18.55 -4.88 -38.64
C LEU A 301 17.63 -6.01 -38.18
N GLU A 302 17.16 -5.87 -36.95
CA GLU A 302 16.13 -6.70 -36.34
C GLU A 302 14.79 -5.92 -36.29
N HIS A 303 14.82 -4.59 -36.09
CA HIS A 303 13.65 -3.73 -36.02
C HIS A 303 13.76 -2.55 -37.00
N LEU A 304 12.75 -2.38 -37.85
CA LEU A 304 12.66 -1.26 -38.79
C LEU A 304 11.26 -0.65 -38.78
N ASN A 305 11.17 0.64 -38.46
CA ASN A 305 9.92 1.40 -38.50
C ASN A 305 10.01 2.53 -39.53
N LEU A 306 9.22 2.43 -40.59
CA LEU A 306 9.06 3.37 -41.70
C LEU A 306 7.63 3.93 -41.79
N SER A 307 6.78 3.68 -40.78
CA SER A 307 5.37 4.10 -40.88
C SER A 307 5.19 5.61 -40.89
N HIS A 308 4.24 6.06 -41.69
CA HIS A 308 3.92 7.46 -41.95
C HIS A 308 5.12 8.32 -42.39
N SER A 309 6.19 7.68 -42.86
CA SER A 309 7.27 8.39 -43.53
C SER A 309 6.75 8.91 -44.87
N ARG A 310 7.02 10.19 -45.19
CA ARG A 310 6.58 10.82 -46.45
C ARG A 310 7.42 10.33 -47.64
N VAL A 311 7.50 9.02 -47.87
CA VAL A 311 8.11 8.47 -49.09
C VAL A 311 7.08 8.58 -50.21
N ARG A 312 7.32 9.47 -51.20
CA ARG A 312 6.39 9.66 -52.32
C ARG A 312 6.20 8.39 -53.16
N THR A 313 7.20 7.50 -53.23
CA THR A 313 7.15 6.17 -53.86
C THR A 313 8.37 5.35 -53.44
N VAL A 314 8.19 4.33 -52.57
CA VAL A 314 9.26 3.35 -52.28
C VAL A 314 9.33 2.38 -53.46
N ARG A 315 10.49 2.20 -54.09
CA ARG A 315 10.63 1.10 -55.07
C ARG A 315 10.63 -0.25 -54.34
N THR A 316 9.68 -1.12 -54.70
CA THR A 316 9.56 -2.52 -54.24
C THR A 316 10.90 -3.26 -54.22
N GLU A 317 11.67 -3.15 -55.31
CA GLU A 317 12.97 -3.82 -55.46
C GLU A 317 13.95 -3.49 -54.33
N ARG A 318 13.95 -2.24 -53.84
CA ARG A 318 14.86 -1.81 -52.78
C ARG A 318 14.47 -2.40 -51.44
N LEU A 319 13.19 -2.35 -51.10
CA LEU A 319 12.71 -2.89 -49.84
C LEU A 319 12.91 -4.41 -49.79
N CYS A 320 12.66 -5.12 -50.90
CA CYS A 320 13.01 -6.54 -51.03
C CYS A 320 14.49 -6.79 -50.75
N LYS A 321 15.39 -5.99 -51.32
CA LYS A 321 16.83 -6.12 -51.10
C LYS A 321 17.25 -5.83 -49.66
N ILE A 322 16.63 -4.86 -48.99
CA ILE A 322 16.83 -4.61 -47.55
C ILE A 322 16.43 -5.84 -46.74
N LEU A 323 15.28 -6.45 -47.04
CA LEU A 323 14.80 -7.65 -46.34
C LEU A 323 15.71 -8.86 -46.58
N GLN A 324 16.16 -9.08 -47.82
CA GLN A 324 17.12 -10.15 -48.17
C GLN A 324 18.43 -10.03 -47.38
N ASN A 325 18.90 -8.79 -47.16
CA ASN A 325 20.12 -8.51 -46.41
C ASN A 325 19.94 -8.62 -44.88
N ASN A 326 18.70 -8.60 -44.37
CA ASN A 326 18.40 -8.56 -42.94
C ASN A 326 17.48 -9.73 -42.51
N GLN A 327 17.94 -10.96 -42.70
CA GLN A 327 17.15 -12.18 -42.44
C GLN A 327 16.72 -12.37 -40.97
N ARG A 328 17.32 -11.63 -40.03
CA ARG A 328 16.99 -11.64 -38.59
C ARG A 328 15.93 -10.61 -38.20
N MET A 329 15.21 -10.04 -39.17
CA MET A 329 14.14 -9.08 -38.92
C MET A 329 13.08 -9.69 -37.98
N ARG A 330 12.88 -9.07 -36.81
CA ARG A 330 11.85 -9.39 -35.82
C ARG A 330 10.66 -8.43 -35.91
N GLN A 331 10.89 -7.17 -36.30
CA GLN A 331 9.83 -6.17 -36.41
C GLN A 331 9.97 -5.33 -37.68
N LEU A 332 8.90 -5.31 -38.48
CA LEU A 332 8.78 -4.39 -39.61
C LEU A 332 7.48 -3.61 -39.48
N THR A 333 7.54 -2.29 -39.57
CA THR A 333 6.37 -1.43 -39.70
C THR A 333 6.57 -0.46 -40.86
N ALA A 334 5.70 -0.46 -41.85
CA ALA A 334 5.85 0.35 -43.06
C ALA A 334 4.52 0.58 -43.78
N ASP A 335 4.48 1.63 -44.60
CA ASP A 335 3.29 2.03 -45.35
C ASP A 335 3.41 1.64 -46.83
N ARG A 336 2.27 1.41 -47.52
CA ARG A 336 2.19 1.19 -48.98
C ARG A 336 3.01 0.00 -49.52
N ILE A 337 2.99 -1.12 -48.79
CA ILE A 337 3.64 -2.38 -49.18
C ILE A 337 2.77 -3.19 -50.17
N ASN A 338 3.41 -3.80 -51.18
CA ASN A 338 2.77 -4.68 -52.17
C ASN A 338 3.18 -6.16 -52.03
N ASP A 339 2.56 -7.05 -52.81
CA ASP A 339 2.76 -8.51 -52.68
C ASP A 339 4.22 -8.94 -52.79
N ALA A 340 4.98 -8.36 -53.72
CA ALA A 340 6.37 -8.72 -53.93
C ALA A 340 7.23 -8.52 -52.67
N VAL A 341 6.98 -7.45 -51.90
CA VAL A 341 7.67 -7.19 -50.63
C VAL A 341 7.24 -8.18 -49.56
N VAL A 342 5.95 -8.51 -49.46
CA VAL A 342 5.44 -9.45 -48.45
C VAL A 342 5.88 -10.89 -48.74
N ILE A 343 5.94 -11.26 -50.02
CA ILE A 343 6.51 -12.54 -50.46
C ILE A 343 7.99 -12.61 -50.08
N GLU A 344 8.74 -11.55 -50.33
CA GLU A 344 10.15 -11.48 -49.92
C GLU A 344 10.29 -11.54 -48.38
N LEU A 345 9.42 -10.86 -47.63
CA LEU A 345 9.40 -10.91 -46.17
C LEU A 345 9.19 -12.35 -45.66
N GLY A 346 8.22 -13.07 -46.23
CA GLY A 346 7.97 -14.47 -45.90
C GLY A 346 9.12 -15.41 -46.30
N ASN A 347 9.85 -15.09 -47.37
CA ASN A 347 10.98 -15.91 -47.83
C ASN A 347 12.24 -15.68 -46.98
N SER A 348 12.57 -14.41 -46.72
CA SER A 348 13.84 -14.00 -46.14
C SER A 348 13.81 -13.74 -44.63
N CYS A 349 12.67 -13.36 -44.04
CA CYS A 349 12.54 -12.93 -42.64
C CYS A 349 11.63 -13.84 -41.81
N ARG A 350 11.99 -15.12 -41.65
CA ARG A 350 11.12 -16.13 -41.00
C ARG A 350 10.93 -15.94 -39.49
N ASP A 351 11.83 -15.21 -38.84
CA ASP A 351 11.81 -14.93 -37.39
C ASP A 351 10.95 -13.70 -37.02
N LEU A 352 10.16 -13.18 -37.96
CA LEU A 352 9.33 -12.01 -37.73
C LEU A 352 8.30 -12.23 -36.60
N GLU A 353 8.33 -11.34 -35.60
CA GLU A 353 7.45 -11.35 -34.43
C GLU A 353 6.37 -10.27 -34.53
N VAL A 354 6.68 -9.12 -35.14
CA VAL A 354 5.78 -7.97 -35.25
C VAL A 354 5.74 -7.49 -36.70
N ILE A 355 4.54 -7.41 -37.26
CA ILE A 355 4.31 -6.82 -38.58
C ILE A 355 3.27 -5.71 -38.50
N GLY A 356 3.60 -4.55 -39.05
CA GLY A 356 2.71 -3.40 -39.16
C GLY A 356 2.65 -2.87 -40.58
N LEU A 357 1.56 -3.16 -41.29
CA LEU A 357 1.30 -2.69 -42.66
C LEU A 357 0.14 -1.70 -42.60
N LEU A 358 0.47 -0.41 -42.47
CA LEU A 358 -0.52 0.66 -42.51
C LEU A 358 -0.67 1.05 -43.99
N ASP A 359 -1.88 1.19 -44.55
CA ASP A 359 -2.07 1.46 -46.00
C ASP A 359 -1.63 0.31 -46.95
N ALA A 360 -2.10 -0.92 -46.70
CA ALA A 360 -1.81 -2.11 -47.50
C ALA A 360 -2.87 -2.40 -48.58
N CYS A 361 -3.31 -1.36 -49.30
CA CYS A 361 -4.42 -1.48 -50.26
C CYS A 361 -4.11 -2.35 -51.51
N TYR A 362 -2.83 -2.68 -51.76
CA TYR A 362 -2.37 -3.40 -52.95
C TYR A 362 -2.00 -4.86 -52.69
N LEU A 363 -2.30 -5.40 -51.50
CA LEU A 363 -2.04 -6.80 -51.17
C LEU A 363 -3.14 -7.71 -51.69
N THR A 364 -2.75 -8.77 -52.40
CA THR A 364 -3.63 -9.87 -52.79
C THR A 364 -3.50 -11.05 -51.82
N SER A 365 -4.35 -12.06 -52.01
CA SER A 365 -4.28 -13.33 -51.28
C SER A 365 -2.89 -13.99 -51.39
N GLN A 366 -2.20 -13.81 -52.52
CA GLN A 366 -0.86 -14.34 -52.75
C GLN A 366 0.16 -13.72 -51.79
N GLY A 367 0.13 -12.40 -51.60
CA GLY A 367 0.99 -11.69 -50.65
C GLY A 367 0.69 -12.09 -49.20
N ILE A 368 -0.60 -12.13 -48.82
CA ILE A 368 -1.02 -12.52 -47.46
C ILE A 368 -0.59 -13.96 -47.14
N ASN A 369 -0.79 -14.90 -48.06
CA ASN A 369 -0.43 -16.30 -47.83
C ASN A 369 1.09 -16.49 -47.69
N ALA A 370 1.91 -15.63 -48.27
CA ALA A 370 3.36 -15.70 -48.09
C ALA A 370 3.80 -15.43 -46.65
N LEU A 371 3.00 -14.69 -45.86
CA LEU A 371 3.27 -14.49 -44.44
C LEU A 371 3.24 -15.79 -43.64
N ALA A 372 2.58 -16.87 -44.12
CA ALA A 372 2.53 -18.16 -43.43
C ALA A 372 3.91 -18.75 -43.10
N ASN A 373 4.95 -18.30 -43.83
CA ASN A 373 6.34 -18.67 -43.55
C ASN A 373 6.90 -17.99 -42.27
N CYS A 374 6.28 -16.91 -41.78
CA CYS A 374 6.63 -16.17 -40.56
C CYS A 374 5.90 -16.73 -39.33
N LYS A 375 6.27 -17.93 -38.88
CA LYS A 375 5.55 -18.68 -37.82
C LYS A 375 5.58 -18.04 -36.43
N ASN A 376 6.50 -17.09 -36.19
CA ASN A 376 6.73 -16.47 -34.89
C ASN A 376 5.92 -15.20 -34.63
N LEU A 377 4.97 -14.86 -35.51
CA LEU A 377 4.17 -13.64 -35.38
C LEU A 377 3.36 -13.61 -34.06
N GLN A 378 3.61 -12.55 -33.29
CA GLN A 378 2.94 -12.23 -32.03
C GLN A 378 2.04 -11.02 -32.16
N LYS A 379 2.40 -10.05 -33.02
CA LYS A 379 1.62 -8.82 -33.23
C LYS A 379 1.44 -8.55 -34.71
N VAL A 380 0.19 -8.41 -35.13
CA VAL A 380 -0.16 -8.12 -36.53
C VAL A 380 -1.01 -6.87 -36.57
N LYS A 381 -0.53 -5.84 -37.26
CA LYS A 381 -1.30 -4.62 -37.56
C LYS A 381 -1.42 -4.48 -39.07
N ILE A 382 -2.61 -4.62 -39.61
CA ILE A 382 -2.84 -4.53 -41.06
C ILE A 382 -4.04 -3.63 -41.33
N SER A 383 -3.86 -2.67 -42.23
CA SER A 383 -4.93 -1.83 -42.76
C SER A 383 -5.17 -2.18 -44.24
N LEU A 384 -6.28 -2.87 -44.53
CA LEU A 384 -6.63 -3.29 -45.89
C LEU A 384 -7.66 -2.34 -46.50
N CYS A 385 -7.23 -1.44 -47.38
CA CYS A 385 -8.15 -0.54 -48.08
C CYS A 385 -8.73 -1.27 -49.31
N GLY A 386 -9.96 -1.77 -49.19
CA GLY A 386 -10.71 -2.31 -50.33
C GLY A 386 -10.58 -3.82 -50.58
N TYR A 387 -10.21 -4.61 -49.57
CA TYR A 387 -10.20 -6.07 -49.68
C TYR A 387 -11.57 -6.60 -50.12
N GLU A 388 -11.61 -7.30 -51.26
CA GLU A 388 -12.85 -7.81 -51.83
C GLU A 388 -13.56 -8.76 -50.85
N ALA A 389 -14.89 -8.68 -50.83
CA ALA A 389 -15.72 -9.20 -49.75
C ALA A 389 -15.66 -10.72 -49.53
N ASP A 390 -15.06 -11.49 -50.45
CA ASP A 390 -15.20 -12.95 -50.51
C ASP A 390 -13.90 -13.76 -50.26
N ASP A 391 -12.76 -13.11 -49.95
CA ASP A 391 -11.53 -13.83 -49.60
C ASP A 391 -11.27 -13.89 -48.08
N ASP A 392 -11.08 -15.11 -47.55
CA ASP A 392 -10.85 -15.37 -46.11
C ASP A 392 -9.37 -15.64 -45.78
N SER A 393 -8.47 -15.52 -46.75
CA SER A 393 -7.05 -15.89 -46.62
C SER A 393 -6.37 -15.25 -45.40
N LEU A 394 -6.62 -13.96 -45.13
CA LEU A 394 -6.07 -13.28 -43.94
C LEU A 394 -6.57 -13.90 -42.62
N PHE A 395 -7.86 -14.15 -42.49
CA PHE A 395 -8.43 -14.64 -41.23
C PHE A 395 -8.03 -16.09 -40.96
N ARG A 396 -7.94 -16.91 -42.02
CA ARG A 396 -7.38 -18.28 -41.93
C ARG A 396 -5.91 -18.25 -41.52
N LEU A 397 -5.13 -17.35 -42.10
CA LEU A 397 -3.74 -17.16 -41.73
C LEU A 397 -3.60 -16.74 -40.25
N LEU A 398 -4.34 -15.73 -39.79
CA LEU A 398 -4.30 -15.27 -38.39
C LEU A 398 -4.65 -16.40 -37.42
N SER A 399 -5.67 -17.20 -37.74
CA SER A 399 -6.08 -18.35 -36.93
C SER A 399 -5.02 -19.46 -36.84
N SER A 400 -4.09 -19.52 -37.79
CA SER A 400 -3.02 -20.52 -37.81
C SER A 400 -1.86 -20.21 -36.87
N TYR A 401 -1.69 -18.94 -36.45
CA TYR A 401 -0.59 -18.53 -35.59
C TYR A 401 -0.85 -18.82 -34.11
N GLN A 402 -0.08 -19.73 -33.55
CA GLN A 402 -0.20 -20.12 -32.14
C GLN A 402 0.26 -19.03 -31.17
N ASN A 403 1.19 -18.16 -31.58
CA ASN A 403 1.81 -17.15 -30.71
C ASN A 403 1.17 -15.76 -30.81
N LEU A 404 0.09 -15.62 -31.59
CA LEU A 404 -0.55 -14.34 -31.87
C LEU A 404 -1.25 -13.78 -30.62
N GLN A 405 -0.82 -12.59 -30.19
CA GLN A 405 -1.28 -11.91 -28.97
C GLN A 405 -2.00 -10.59 -29.26
N GLU A 406 -1.61 -9.85 -30.30
CA GLU A 406 -2.22 -8.56 -30.63
C GLU A 406 -2.57 -8.51 -32.12
N VAL A 407 -3.84 -8.19 -32.41
CA VAL A 407 -4.34 -8.05 -33.77
C VAL A 407 -4.98 -6.69 -33.92
N TYR A 408 -4.47 -5.90 -34.85
CA TYR A 408 -5.09 -4.65 -35.31
C TYR A 408 -5.47 -4.84 -36.77
N LEU A 409 -6.76 -4.72 -37.08
CA LEU A 409 -7.28 -4.77 -38.44
C LEU A 409 -8.05 -3.49 -38.72
N SER A 410 -7.66 -2.77 -39.78
CA SER A 410 -8.42 -1.62 -40.26
C SER A 410 -9.03 -1.88 -41.64
N HIS A 411 -10.22 -1.33 -41.86
CA HIS A 411 -11.00 -1.37 -43.11
C HIS A 411 -11.40 -2.77 -43.61
N VAL A 412 -11.54 -3.75 -42.73
CA VAL A 412 -11.89 -5.15 -43.06
C VAL A 412 -13.40 -5.44 -43.07
N PHE A 413 -13.84 -6.44 -43.85
CA PHE A 413 -15.20 -6.97 -43.81
C PHE A 413 -15.30 -8.17 -42.86
N LEU A 414 -16.18 -8.11 -41.87
CA LEU A 414 -16.41 -9.16 -40.88
C LEU A 414 -17.70 -9.93 -41.18
N THR A 415 -17.55 -11.24 -41.38
CA THR A 415 -18.64 -12.22 -41.45
C THR A 415 -18.65 -13.07 -40.18
N LYS A 416 -19.74 -13.81 -39.93
CA LYS A 416 -19.78 -14.79 -38.83
C LYS A 416 -18.58 -15.75 -38.88
N HIS A 417 -18.28 -16.29 -40.06
CA HIS A 417 -17.15 -17.20 -40.26
C HIS A 417 -15.80 -16.55 -39.94
N ARG A 418 -15.58 -15.29 -40.32
CA ARG A 418 -14.33 -14.55 -40.00
C ARG A 418 -14.17 -14.26 -38.51
N LEU A 419 -15.27 -13.97 -37.81
CA LEU A 419 -15.26 -13.81 -36.34
C LEU A 419 -14.96 -15.13 -35.63
N GLU A 420 -15.48 -16.24 -36.14
CA GLU A 420 -15.15 -17.59 -35.64
C GLU A 420 -13.68 -17.94 -35.90
N LEU A 421 -13.12 -17.58 -37.06
CA LEU A 421 -11.69 -17.75 -37.33
C LEU A 421 -10.81 -16.91 -36.39
N LEU A 422 -11.16 -15.65 -36.12
CA LEU A 422 -10.45 -14.84 -35.12
C LEU A 422 -10.57 -15.42 -33.71
N ALA A 423 -11.71 -16.03 -33.39
CA ALA A 423 -11.94 -16.66 -32.11
C ALA A 423 -11.08 -17.92 -31.87
N GLN A 424 -10.46 -18.47 -32.92
CA GLN A 424 -9.49 -19.57 -32.80
C GLN A 424 -8.11 -19.11 -32.33
N CYS A 425 -7.84 -17.79 -32.29
CA CYS A 425 -6.60 -17.21 -31.78
C CYS A 425 -6.57 -17.25 -30.24
N LYS A 426 -6.35 -18.43 -29.64
CA LYS A 426 -6.48 -18.66 -28.19
C LYS A 426 -5.57 -17.81 -27.29
N ASN A 427 -4.47 -17.27 -27.85
CA ASN A 427 -3.51 -16.42 -27.12
C ASN A 427 -3.74 -14.92 -27.32
N LEU A 428 -4.80 -14.52 -28.02
CA LEU A 428 -5.13 -13.13 -28.31
C LEU A 428 -5.46 -12.36 -27.03
N LYS A 429 -4.68 -11.33 -26.73
CA LYS A 429 -4.83 -10.39 -25.61
C LYS A 429 -5.48 -9.08 -26.02
N MET A 430 -5.20 -8.61 -27.23
CA MET A 430 -5.76 -7.37 -27.77
C MET A 430 -6.29 -7.60 -29.17
N LEU A 431 -7.54 -7.23 -29.40
CA LEU A 431 -8.14 -7.17 -30.73
C LEU A 431 -8.64 -5.76 -30.99
N TYR A 432 -8.11 -5.13 -32.04
CA TYR A 432 -8.49 -3.79 -32.47
C TYR A 432 -9.04 -3.86 -33.88
N LEU A 433 -10.31 -3.50 -34.02
CA LEU A 433 -11.03 -3.50 -35.29
C LEU A 433 -11.37 -2.05 -35.61
N ASP A 434 -10.84 -1.55 -36.72
CA ASP A 434 -10.98 -0.18 -37.15
C ASP A 434 -11.68 -0.11 -38.50
N ASN A 435 -12.67 0.76 -38.61
CA ASN A 435 -13.56 0.89 -39.76
C ASN A 435 -14.06 -0.45 -40.36
N ALA A 436 -14.27 -1.46 -39.51
CA ALA A 436 -14.68 -2.78 -39.95
C ALA A 436 -16.18 -2.82 -40.30
N LYS A 437 -16.51 -3.46 -41.42
CA LYS A 437 -17.88 -3.54 -41.95
C LYS A 437 -18.47 -4.92 -41.69
N PHE A 438 -19.63 -4.99 -41.05
CA PHE A 438 -20.33 -6.25 -40.79
C PHE A 438 -21.34 -6.57 -41.91
N LYS A 439 -21.36 -7.83 -42.38
CA LYS A 439 -22.42 -8.32 -43.28
C LYS A 439 -23.72 -8.53 -42.47
N THR A 440 -24.89 -8.33 -43.07
CA THR A 440 -26.24 -8.17 -42.46
C THR A 440 -26.77 -9.31 -41.55
N PHE A 441 -25.96 -10.30 -41.18
CA PHE A 441 -26.34 -11.46 -40.37
C PHE A 441 -25.46 -11.69 -39.13
N VAL A 442 -24.66 -10.71 -38.70
CA VAL A 442 -23.89 -10.79 -37.45
C VAL A 442 -24.74 -10.25 -36.30
N THR A 443 -25.28 -11.14 -35.48
CA THR A 443 -26.05 -10.82 -34.26
C THR A 443 -25.13 -10.59 -33.06
N PRO A 444 -25.61 -9.98 -31.95
CA PRO A 444 -24.87 -9.86 -30.70
C PRO A 444 -24.26 -11.18 -30.19
N ASP A 445 -24.96 -12.30 -30.41
CA ASP A 445 -24.49 -13.63 -30.05
C ASP A 445 -23.26 -14.06 -30.87
N ASN A 446 -23.09 -13.56 -32.09
CA ASN A 446 -21.93 -13.86 -32.92
C ASN A 446 -20.64 -13.18 -32.42
N CYS A 447 -20.72 -11.95 -31.88
CA CYS A 447 -19.58 -11.29 -31.25
C CYS A 447 -19.22 -11.93 -29.90
N SER A 448 -20.20 -12.54 -29.21
CA SER A 448 -19.96 -13.29 -27.98
C SER A 448 -19.00 -14.48 -28.16
N VAL A 449 -18.84 -14.99 -29.39
CA VAL A 449 -17.94 -16.11 -29.71
C VAL A 449 -16.48 -15.73 -29.43
N ILE A 450 -16.05 -14.52 -29.79
CA ILE A 450 -14.69 -14.03 -29.49
C ILE A 450 -14.48 -13.91 -27.98
N LEU A 451 -15.48 -13.38 -27.26
CA LEU A 451 -15.41 -13.24 -25.79
C LEU A 451 -15.41 -14.57 -25.06
N LYS A 452 -16.02 -15.61 -25.65
CA LYS A 452 -16.09 -16.96 -25.09
C LYS A 452 -14.85 -17.81 -25.42
N GLN A 453 -14.29 -17.67 -26.63
CA GLN A 453 -13.25 -18.59 -27.13
C GLN A 453 -11.83 -18.01 -27.09
N CYS A 454 -11.65 -16.70 -26.84
CA CYS A 454 -10.35 -16.07 -26.58
C CYS A 454 -10.18 -15.76 -25.08
N PRO A 455 -9.78 -16.73 -24.23
CA PRO A 455 -9.78 -16.57 -22.77
C PRO A 455 -8.74 -15.57 -22.25
N LYS A 456 -7.73 -15.24 -23.06
CA LYS A 456 -6.68 -14.27 -22.71
C LYS A 456 -6.99 -12.85 -23.17
N LEU A 457 -8.15 -12.61 -23.80
CA LEU A 457 -8.51 -11.31 -24.35
C LEU A 457 -8.75 -10.32 -23.21
N GLN A 458 -7.90 -9.30 -23.17
CA GLN A 458 -7.90 -8.23 -22.17
C GLN A 458 -8.48 -6.95 -22.76
N GLU A 459 -8.30 -6.70 -24.06
CA GLU A 459 -8.80 -5.49 -24.71
C GLU A 459 -9.43 -5.78 -26.09
N LEU A 460 -10.62 -5.22 -26.33
CA LEU A 460 -11.38 -5.33 -27.57
C LEU A 460 -11.89 -3.96 -28.02
N TYR A 461 -11.39 -3.47 -29.16
CA TYR A 461 -11.71 -2.17 -29.72
C TYR A 461 -12.49 -2.31 -31.04
N PHE A 462 -13.53 -1.50 -31.20
CA PHE A 462 -14.33 -1.33 -32.40
C PHE A 462 -14.39 0.16 -32.76
N MET A 463 -13.43 0.60 -33.55
CA MET A 463 -13.32 1.98 -34.01
C MET A 463 -14.00 2.09 -35.36
N PHE A 464 -14.89 3.06 -35.56
CA PHE A 464 -15.58 3.38 -36.80
C PHE A 464 -16.35 2.19 -37.44
N CYS A 465 -16.71 1.16 -36.66
CA CYS A 465 -17.34 -0.07 -37.16
C CYS A 465 -18.88 -0.04 -37.07
N LYS A 466 -19.64 -0.21 -38.17
CA LYS A 466 -21.12 -0.15 -38.14
C LYS A 466 -21.77 -1.38 -37.47
N ILE A 467 -22.11 -1.30 -36.17
CA ILE A 467 -22.75 -2.39 -35.40
C ILE A 467 -24.19 -1.99 -35.04
N TYR A 468 -25.18 -2.71 -35.56
CA TYR A 468 -26.59 -2.50 -35.23
C TYR A 468 -27.03 -3.61 -34.24
N GLN A 469 -27.53 -3.28 -33.03
CA GLN A 469 -28.28 -4.16 -32.07
C GLN A 469 -27.63 -4.69 -30.75
N LEU A 470 -26.54 -4.16 -30.17
CA LEU A 470 -25.94 -4.75 -28.94
C LEU A 470 -26.51 -4.27 -27.57
N ASP A 471 -27.35 -3.23 -27.50
CA ASP A 471 -27.31 -2.32 -26.32
C ASP A 471 -28.33 -2.56 -25.16
N ASN A 472 -29.37 -3.41 -25.29
CA ASN A 472 -30.52 -3.35 -24.35
C ASN A 472 -30.72 -4.48 -23.33
N GLN A 473 -29.91 -5.55 -23.29
CA GLN A 473 -30.21 -6.72 -22.44
C GLN A 473 -29.28 -6.96 -21.23
N LEU A 474 -28.26 -6.13 -21.00
CA LEU A 474 -27.22 -6.42 -20.00
C LEU A 474 -27.33 -5.70 -18.63
N MET A 475 -28.24 -4.72 -18.43
CA MET A 475 -28.07 -3.71 -17.34
C MET A 475 -29.16 -3.59 -16.24
N THR A 476 -30.22 -4.38 -16.20
CA THR A 476 -31.45 -4.01 -15.45
C THR A 476 -31.68 -4.62 -14.04
N ARG A 477 -30.67 -4.83 -13.17
CA ARG A 477 -30.93 -5.27 -11.77
C ARG A 477 -30.02 -4.57 -10.75
N TYR A 478 -30.62 -3.97 -9.71
CA TYR A 478 -30.09 -3.57 -8.38
C TYR A 478 -29.79 -2.07 -8.09
N LYS A 479 -30.75 -1.40 -7.41
CA LYS A 479 -30.66 -0.31 -6.40
C LYS A 479 -31.84 -0.54 -5.41
N GLN A 480 -31.85 -0.23 -4.09
CA GLN A 480 -31.63 1.05 -3.38
C GLN A 480 -31.86 0.88 -1.83
N ALA A 481 -31.22 1.70 -0.96
CA ALA A 481 -31.75 2.37 0.27
C ALA A 481 -30.63 2.82 1.28
N GLU A 482 -30.79 3.99 1.93
CA GLU A 482 -29.86 4.79 2.79
C GLU A 482 -30.36 4.99 4.25
N PHE A 483 -29.49 5.34 5.22
CA PHE A 483 -29.76 6.09 6.49
C PHE A 483 -28.44 6.66 7.13
N GLU A 484 -28.56 7.74 7.95
CA GLU A 484 -27.52 8.72 8.41
C GLU A 484 -26.98 8.56 9.88
N ASP A 485 -25.84 9.26 10.15
CA ASP A 485 -25.39 9.93 11.40
C ASP A 485 -24.12 9.48 12.19
N GLU A 486 -23.55 10.45 12.93
CA GLU A 486 -22.11 10.74 13.08
C GLU A 486 -21.46 10.74 14.49
N ASP A 487 -20.14 10.54 14.44
CA ASP A 487 -19.02 11.08 15.23
C ASP A 487 -18.47 10.39 16.50
N SER A 488 -17.16 10.10 16.46
CA SER A 488 -16.40 9.40 17.51
C SER A 488 -14.93 9.77 17.67
N SER A 489 -14.58 10.48 18.74
CA SER A 489 -13.19 10.69 19.22
C SER A 489 -13.00 10.17 20.63
N SER A 490 -12.14 9.17 20.80
CA SER A 490 -11.44 8.94 22.05
C SER A 490 -9.96 9.31 21.86
N ILE A 491 -9.46 10.10 22.81
CA ILE A 491 -8.06 10.38 23.14
C ILE A 491 -7.95 9.91 24.60
N GLY A 492 -6.89 9.32 25.14
CA GLY A 492 -5.52 9.17 24.68
C GLY A 492 -4.61 9.46 25.87
N SER A 493 -4.13 8.40 26.52
CA SER A 493 -2.84 8.43 27.19
C SER A 493 -1.77 8.28 26.13
N VAL A 494 -0.64 8.99 26.25
CA VAL A 494 0.63 8.53 25.67
C VAL A 494 0.98 7.21 26.38
N ALA A 495 0.31 6.16 25.94
CA ALA A 495 0.67 4.79 26.20
C ALA A 495 1.75 4.46 25.18
N LEU A 496 2.82 3.89 25.70
CA LEU A 496 3.85 3.15 24.98
C LEU A 496 3.25 2.50 23.73
N ASN A 497 3.72 2.86 22.54
CA ASN A 497 3.76 1.90 21.46
C ASN A 497 4.55 0.71 22.00
N SER A 498 3.83 -0.33 22.44
CA SER A 498 4.22 -1.69 22.15
C SER A 498 4.29 -1.78 20.62
N GLU A 499 5.48 -1.64 20.05
CA GLU A 499 5.73 -2.10 18.68
C GLU A 499 5.66 -3.64 18.67
N GLY A 500 4.43 -4.16 18.74
CA GLY A 500 4.04 -5.23 17.85
C GLY A 500 3.69 -4.56 16.52
N ILE A 501 4.25 -5.09 15.44
CA ILE A 501 3.91 -4.78 14.05
C ILE A 501 4.79 -3.71 13.36
N SER A 502 6.11 -3.95 13.35
CA SER A 502 6.78 -4.63 12.23
C SER A 502 6.75 -3.85 10.86
N THR A 503 7.90 -3.60 10.17
CA THR A 503 8.25 -3.70 8.69
C THR A 503 9.69 -3.26 8.46
N SER A 504 10.40 -3.80 7.47
CA SER A 504 11.64 -3.27 6.85
C SER A 504 12.03 -4.08 5.62
N ALA A 505 12.75 -3.47 4.68
CA ALA A 505 13.57 -4.20 3.71
C ALA A 505 14.84 -3.40 3.38
N THR A 506 15.93 -4.14 3.18
CA THR A 506 17.30 -3.67 2.99
C THR A 506 17.85 -4.17 1.65
N HIS A 507 18.86 -3.51 1.08
CA HIS A 507 19.89 -4.22 0.32
C HIS A 507 21.29 -3.65 0.55
N ILE A 508 22.21 -4.58 0.79
CA ILE A 508 23.62 -4.44 1.19
C ILE A 508 24.55 -4.73 0.00
N ARG A 509 25.74 -4.11 -0.03
CA ARG A 509 26.93 -4.68 -0.71
C ARG A 509 28.17 -4.63 0.19
N TYR A 510 28.92 -5.74 0.16
CA TYR A 510 30.19 -5.98 0.85
C TYR A 510 31.39 -5.36 0.13
N HIS A 511 32.40 -4.97 0.91
CA HIS A 511 33.76 -4.66 0.48
C HIS A 511 34.70 -5.85 0.75
N THR A 512 35.67 -6.12 -0.14
CA THR A 512 37.10 -5.76 0.04
C THR A 512 38.05 -6.38 -1.01
N VAL A 513 38.70 -5.50 -1.76
CA VAL A 513 40.16 -5.34 -2.05
C VAL A 513 41.08 -6.56 -2.32
N SER A 514 41.56 -6.58 -3.58
CA SER A 514 42.88 -6.89 -4.17
C SER A 514 43.66 -8.20 -3.87
N GLY A 515 43.94 -8.94 -4.94
CA GLY A 515 45.33 -8.99 -5.43
C GLY A 515 46.14 -10.27 -5.29
N THR A 516 45.58 -11.47 -5.54
CA THR A 516 46.39 -12.65 -5.93
C THR A 516 45.65 -13.48 -6.99
N THR A 517 46.38 -14.12 -7.91
CA THR A 517 45.79 -14.93 -8.99
C THR A 517 44.92 -16.05 -8.42
N MET A 518 43.64 -16.10 -8.84
CA MET A 518 42.55 -16.91 -8.24
C MET A 518 42.80 -18.42 -8.13
N TRP A 519 43.85 -18.94 -8.76
CA TRP A 519 44.23 -20.35 -8.66
C TRP A 519 45.16 -20.62 -7.46
N LYS A 520 46.04 -19.69 -7.12
CA LYS A 520 47.04 -19.88 -6.04
C LYS A 520 46.47 -19.71 -4.64
N ALA A 521 45.36 -18.98 -4.48
CA ALA A 521 44.68 -18.76 -3.21
C ALA A 521 43.80 -19.94 -2.74
N ARG A 522 43.58 -20.95 -3.60
CA ARG A 522 42.73 -22.11 -3.28
C ARG A 522 43.55 -23.23 -2.66
N SER A 523 43.00 -23.88 -1.63
CA SER A 523 43.60 -25.06 -1.00
C SER A 523 43.69 -26.23 -2.00
N ILE A 524 44.55 -27.22 -1.72
CA ILE A 524 44.68 -28.42 -2.57
C ILE A 524 43.32 -29.12 -2.71
N LEU A 525 42.55 -29.19 -1.63
CA LEU A 525 41.21 -29.77 -1.61
C LEU A 525 40.24 -29.03 -2.54
N GLU A 526 40.22 -27.69 -2.51
CA GLU A 526 39.35 -26.90 -3.38
C GLU A 526 39.72 -27.04 -4.85
N ARG A 527 41.01 -27.16 -5.17
CA ARG A 527 41.44 -27.41 -6.56
C ARG A 527 41.04 -28.81 -7.02
N CYS A 528 41.19 -29.82 -6.16
CA CYS A 528 40.72 -31.17 -6.43
C CYS A 528 39.20 -31.21 -6.65
N LEU A 529 38.42 -30.53 -5.80
CA LEU A 529 36.96 -30.45 -5.94
C LEU A 529 36.53 -29.74 -7.23
N LEU A 530 37.22 -28.67 -7.64
CA LEU A 530 36.92 -27.99 -8.90
C LEU A 530 37.21 -28.85 -10.12
N ILE A 531 38.29 -29.64 -10.07
CA ILE A 531 38.63 -30.60 -11.12
C ILE A 531 37.58 -31.72 -11.14
N ILE A 532 37.17 -32.24 -9.98
CA ILE A 532 36.11 -33.27 -9.88
C ILE A 532 34.78 -32.72 -10.42
N CYS A 533 34.40 -31.49 -10.07
CA CYS A 533 33.20 -30.85 -10.60
C CYS A 533 33.28 -30.66 -12.12
N ALA A 534 34.43 -30.25 -12.66
CA ALA A 534 34.62 -30.13 -14.10
C ALA A 534 34.51 -31.49 -14.82
N VAL A 535 35.09 -32.55 -14.24
CA VAL A 535 34.98 -33.91 -14.76
C VAL A 535 33.54 -34.41 -14.69
N LEU A 536 32.83 -34.18 -13.57
CA LEU A 536 31.41 -34.55 -13.43
C LEU A 536 30.54 -33.83 -14.46
N LEU A 537 30.78 -32.54 -14.68
CA LEU A 537 30.04 -31.75 -15.67
C LEU A 537 30.31 -32.25 -17.08
N LEU A 538 31.56 -32.64 -17.37
CA LEU A 538 31.93 -33.25 -18.65
C LEU A 538 31.30 -34.64 -18.82
N THR A 539 31.24 -35.45 -17.76
CA THR A 539 30.54 -36.74 -17.80
C THR A 539 29.04 -36.59 -18.00
N ILE A 540 28.40 -35.58 -17.40
CA ILE A 540 26.96 -35.30 -17.62
C ILE A 540 26.71 -34.89 -19.07
N VAL A 541 27.58 -34.04 -19.63
CA VAL A 541 27.48 -33.62 -21.04
C VAL A 541 27.68 -34.81 -21.98
N VAL A 542 28.67 -35.67 -21.71
CA VAL A 542 28.89 -36.90 -22.49
C VAL A 542 27.71 -37.86 -22.34
N LEU A 543 27.15 -38.04 -21.14
CA LEU A 543 25.95 -38.84 -20.93
C LEU A 543 24.74 -38.28 -21.66
N ALA A 544 24.54 -36.96 -21.66
CA ALA A 544 23.45 -36.32 -22.39
C ALA A 544 23.59 -36.50 -23.91
N ILE A 545 24.82 -36.46 -24.42
CA ILE A 545 25.13 -36.72 -25.82
C ILE A 545 24.90 -38.20 -26.16
N VAL A 546 25.35 -39.13 -25.31
CA VAL A 546 25.16 -40.58 -25.49
C VAL A 546 23.67 -40.96 -25.41
N ILE A 547 22.91 -40.37 -24.49
CA ILE A 547 21.46 -40.56 -24.38
C ILE A 547 20.74 -39.99 -25.61
N SER A 548 21.18 -38.81 -26.09
CA SER A 548 20.63 -38.21 -27.31
C SER A 548 21.01 -38.97 -28.58
N SER A 549 22.15 -39.68 -28.60
CA SER A 549 22.64 -40.38 -29.78
C SER A 549 22.20 -41.85 -29.86
N LYS A 550 21.65 -42.44 -28.78
CA LYS A 550 21.23 -43.86 -28.76
C LYS A 550 19.74 -44.10 -28.89
N ASN A 551 18.88 -43.09 -28.78
CA ASN A 551 17.44 -43.26 -28.93
C ASN A 551 16.96 -42.71 -30.28
N GLY A 552 17.26 -43.48 -31.33
CA GLY A 552 16.37 -43.57 -32.48
C GLY A 552 15.03 -44.15 -32.05
N TRP A 553 13.98 -43.78 -32.76
CA TRP A 553 12.57 -44.11 -32.51
C TRP A 553 12.34 -45.55 -32.04
N ASP A 554 11.71 -45.71 -30.87
CA ASP A 554 10.49 -46.49 -30.68
C ASP A 554 10.02 -46.47 -29.21
N GLU A 555 8.69 -46.46 -29.05
CA GLU A 555 7.89 -46.77 -27.86
C GLU A 555 8.04 -45.90 -26.60
N ALA A 556 7.30 -44.78 -26.57
CA ALA A 556 6.72 -44.30 -25.32
C ALA A 556 5.33 -44.92 -25.15
N GLN A 557 5.22 -45.84 -24.19
CA GLN A 557 3.97 -46.46 -23.76
C GLN A 557 2.92 -45.39 -23.44
N ILE A 558 1.93 -45.30 -24.32
CA ILE A 558 0.65 -44.66 -24.07
C ILE A 558 -0.08 -45.57 -23.08
N LEU A 559 -0.47 -45.01 -21.93
CA LEU A 559 -1.49 -45.60 -21.05
C LEU A 559 -2.79 -45.70 -21.86
N HIS A 560 -3.05 -46.89 -22.41
CA HIS A 560 -4.31 -47.24 -23.04
C HIS A 560 -5.42 -47.25 -21.99
N VAL A 561 -6.24 -46.19 -21.94
CA VAL A 561 -7.65 -46.34 -21.56
C VAL A 561 -8.38 -46.71 -22.82
N THR A 562 -8.73 -47.98 -22.95
CA THR A 562 -9.60 -48.51 -24.00
C THR A 562 -10.98 -47.87 -23.93
N SER A 563 -11.28 -46.97 -24.86
CA SER A 563 -12.65 -46.68 -25.28
C SER A 563 -12.97 -47.61 -26.45
N HIS A 564 -13.80 -48.62 -26.22
CA HIS A 564 -14.40 -49.37 -27.32
C HIS A 564 -15.25 -48.44 -28.19
N GLY A 565 -15.08 -48.60 -29.52
CA GLY A 565 -15.68 -47.78 -30.55
C GLY A 565 -17.16 -48.06 -30.83
N GLU A 566 -17.81 -46.97 -31.23
CA GLU A 566 -18.79 -46.79 -32.30
C GLU A 566 -19.87 -47.86 -32.54
N VAL A 567 -21.14 -47.44 -32.55
CA VAL A 567 -21.88 -47.05 -33.78
C VAL A 567 -23.35 -46.78 -33.43
N HIS A 568 -23.77 -45.54 -33.70
CA HIS A 568 -25.11 -45.09 -34.10
C HIS A 568 -26.32 -45.39 -33.21
N SER A 569 -26.89 -44.34 -32.61
CA SER A 569 -28.09 -43.65 -33.16
C SER A 569 -28.92 -42.99 -32.05
N VAL A 570 -29.23 -41.71 -32.29
CA VAL A 570 -30.40 -40.97 -31.78
C VAL A 570 -30.44 -40.59 -30.28
N SER A 571 -30.41 -39.25 -30.09
CA SER A 571 -30.85 -38.43 -28.95
C SER A 571 -30.08 -38.52 -27.61
N CYS A 572 -29.28 -37.48 -27.33
CA CYS A 572 -28.99 -36.98 -25.98
C CYS A 572 -29.04 -35.44 -26.09
N LEU A 573 -30.05 -34.71 -25.63
CA LEU A 573 -30.53 -34.55 -24.24
C LEU A 573 -29.39 -34.19 -23.29
N ARG A 574 -29.29 -32.89 -23.00
CA ARG A 574 -28.68 -32.20 -21.84
C ARG A 574 -27.65 -33.02 -21.03
N ILE A 575 -26.36 -32.78 -21.26
CA ILE A 575 -25.35 -33.01 -20.21
C ILE A 575 -25.43 -31.80 -19.27
N VAL A 576 -26.08 -32.01 -18.13
CA VAL A 576 -25.90 -31.24 -16.90
C VAL A 576 -24.41 -31.30 -16.54
N ALA A 577 -23.77 -30.15 -16.30
CA ALA A 577 -22.42 -30.12 -15.76
C ALA A 577 -22.37 -30.97 -14.49
N ASP A 578 -21.51 -31.99 -14.46
CA ASP A 578 -21.39 -32.88 -13.32
C ASP A 578 -20.72 -32.13 -12.16
N GLY A 579 -21.55 -31.47 -11.36
CA GLY A 579 -21.18 -30.50 -10.33
C GLY A 579 -20.72 -31.16 -9.04
N THR A 580 -19.52 -31.73 -9.05
CA THR A 580 -18.94 -32.42 -7.88
C THR A 580 -18.08 -31.52 -6.99
N HIS A 581 -17.55 -30.41 -7.50
CA HIS A 581 -16.66 -29.48 -6.77
C HIS A 581 -16.93 -28.01 -7.14
N CYS A 582 -16.58 -27.08 -6.25
CA CYS A 582 -16.68 -25.64 -6.52
C CYS A 582 -15.51 -25.15 -7.39
N LEU A 583 -15.77 -24.89 -8.67
CA LEU A 583 -14.74 -24.44 -9.62
C LEU A 583 -14.81 -22.93 -9.93
N THR A 584 -15.38 -22.13 -9.03
CA THR A 584 -15.31 -20.66 -9.16
C THR A 584 -13.86 -20.18 -8.95
N GLU A 585 -13.49 -19.05 -9.55
CA GLU A 585 -12.15 -18.46 -9.38
C GLU A 585 -11.78 -18.27 -7.91
N GLN A 586 -12.75 -17.84 -7.09
CA GLN A 586 -12.57 -17.68 -5.65
C GLN A 586 -12.30 -19.04 -4.98
N CYS A 587 -13.11 -20.06 -5.25
CA CYS A 587 -12.92 -21.40 -4.67
C CYS A 587 -11.55 -21.99 -5.01
N VAL A 588 -11.09 -21.85 -6.25
CA VAL A 588 -9.76 -22.34 -6.68
C VAL A 588 -8.64 -21.57 -5.98
N THR A 589 -8.73 -20.24 -5.94
CA THR A 589 -7.70 -19.38 -5.32
C THR A 589 -7.57 -19.65 -3.84
N VAL A 590 -8.70 -19.76 -3.15
CA VAL A 590 -8.72 -20.02 -1.71
C VAL A 590 -8.27 -21.45 -1.41
N ALA A 591 -8.71 -22.45 -2.19
CA ALA A 591 -8.23 -23.82 -2.04
C ALA A 591 -6.71 -23.91 -2.18
N ALA A 592 -6.13 -23.25 -3.19
CA ALA A 592 -4.69 -23.18 -3.37
C ALA A 592 -3.97 -22.52 -2.17
N SER A 593 -4.54 -21.45 -1.60
CA SER A 593 -3.99 -20.80 -0.40
C SER A 593 -4.02 -21.72 0.83
N LEU A 594 -5.14 -22.42 1.05
CA LEU A 594 -5.30 -23.36 2.16
C LEU A 594 -4.29 -24.52 2.04
N ILE A 595 -4.21 -25.16 0.86
CA ILE A 595 -3.26 -26.27 0.57
C ILE A 595 -1.82 -25.83 0.81
N ASN A 596 -1.46 -24.61 0.39
CA ASN A 596 -0.09 -24.11 0.52
C ASN A 596 0.37 -23.92 1.96
N SER A 597 -0.57 -23.79 2.90
CA SER A 597 -0.32 -23.55 4.31
C SER A 597 -0.23 -24.83 5.13
N ILE A 598 -0.91 -25.89 4.69
CA ILE A 598 -0.95 -27.21 5.36
C ILE A 598 0.42 -27.89 5.33
N ASP A 599 0.79 -28.51 6.46
CA ASP A 599 1.85 -29.50 6.56
C ASP A 599 1.27 -30.92 6.76
N ASN A 600 1.20 -31.68 5.66
CA ASN A 600 0.66 -33.05 5.68
C ASN A 600 1.55 -34.06 6.42
N SER A 601 2.74 -33.67 6.91
CA SER A 601 3.59 -34.55 7.73
C SER A 601 3.18 -34.60 9.20
N VAL A 602 2.25 -33.75 9.62
CA VAL A 602 1.75 -33.66 10.99
C VAL A 602 0.32 -34.17 11.06
N ASP A 603 0.03 -35.01 12.05
CA ASP A 603 -1.33 -35.47 12.32
C ASP A 603 -2.16 -34.32 12.90
N PRO A 604 -3.34 -33.97 12.31
CA PRO A 604 -4.23 -32.96 12.87
C PRO A 604 -4.70 -33.24 14.31
N CYS A 605 -4.64 -34.49 14.77
CA CYS A 605 -5.04 -34.89 16.12
C CYS A 605 -3.90 -34.85 17.15
N ASP A 606 -2.66 -34.58 16.69
CA ASP A 606 -1.47 -34.38 17.53
C ASP A 606 -1.12 -32.90 17.71
N ASP A 607 -1.07 -32.13 16.63
CA ASP A 607 -0.82 -30.68 16.65
C ASP A 607 -1.52 -30.02 15.46
N PHE A 608 -2.77 -29.60 15.68
CA PHE A 608 -3.57 -29.01 14.61
C PHE A 608 -3.00 -27.67 14.11
N TYR A 609 -2.26 -26.93 14.95
CA TYR A 609 -1.62 -25.68 14.54
C TYR A 609 -0.49 -25.98 13.55
N GLU A 610 0.38 -26.94 13.85
CA GLU A 610 1.47 -27.28 12.92
C GLU A 610 0.94 -27.97 11.65
N TYR A 611 -0.11 -28.80 11.74
CA TYR A 611 -0.81 -29.32 10.56
C TYR A 611 -1.37 -28.19 9.68
N ALA A 612 -2.05 -27.19 10.26
CA ALA A 612 -2.69 -26.12 9.50
C ALA A 612 -1.72 -25.04 8.99
N CYS A 613 -0.65 -24.76 9.74
CA CYS A 613 0.25 -23.61 9.53
C CYS A 613 1.72 -23.95 9.26
N GLY A 614 2.15 -25.21 9.40
CA GLY A 614 3.56 -25.59 9.26
C GLY A 614 4.12 -25.27 7.87
N GLY A 615 3.33 -25.51 6.81
CA GLY A 615 3.67 -25.12 5.45
C GLY A 615 3.75 -23.61 5.26
N TRP A 616 2.86 -22.85 5.91
CA TRP A 616 2.86 -21.39 5.88
C TRP A 616 4.11 -20.81 6.54
N LYS A 617 4.45 -21.26 7.75
CA LYS A 617 5.63 -20.81 8.52
C LYS A 617 6.94 -21.05 7.76
N LYS A 618 7.08 -22.23 7.13
CA LYS A 618 8.25 -22.57 6.31
C LYS A 618 8.44 -21.64 5.11
N LYS A 619 7.34 -21.15 4.51
CA LYS A 619 7.36 -20.27 3.33
C LYS A 619 7.38 -18.79 3.67
N ASN A 620 7.05 -18.41 4.91
CA ASN A 620 6.91 -17.03 5.35
C ASN A 620 7.82 -16.76 6.56
N PRO A 621 9.15 -16.68 6.35
CA PRO A 621 10.05 -16.20 7.40
C PRO A 621 9.69 -14.76 7.78
N ILE A 622 10.08 -14.35 8.99
CA ILE A 622 9.86 -12.99 9.48
C ILE A 622 10.67 -12.04 8.57
N PRO A 623 10.03 -11.08 7.86
CA PRO A 623 10.76 -10.14 7.02
C PRO A 623 11.67 -9.24 7.87
N ASP A 624 12.64 -8.59 7.23
CA ASP A 624 13.47 -7.58 7.89
C ASP A 624 12.58 -6.59 8.65
N GLY A 625 13.10 -6.16 9.80
CA GLY A 625 12.51 -5.32 10.86
C GLY A 625 11.04 -5.51 11.07
N ARG A 626 10.61 -6.76 10.93
CA ARG A 626 9.43 -7.30 11.54
C ARG A 626 9.85 -8.15 12.77
N ASN A 627 9.06 -8.18 13.83
CA ASN A 627 9.19 -9.14 14.94
C ASN A 627 8.13 -10.25 14.89
N VAL A 628 6.96 -9.92 14.35
CA VAL A 628 5.86 -10.85 14.10
C VAL A 628 5.52 -10.77 12.62
N TRP A 629 5.37 -11.93 12.00
CA TRP A 629 4.86 -12.06 10.65
C TRP A 629 3.80 -13.13 10.59
N GLY A 630 2.58 -12.76 10.21
CA GLY A 630 1.40 -13.63 10.24
C GLY A 630 0.32 -13.12 9.31
N THR A 631 -0.82 -13.80 9.30
CA THR A 631 -1.99 -13.40 8.51
C THR A 631 -2.44 -11.96 8.80
N PHE A 632 -2.50 -11.57 10.08
CA PHE A 632 -2.79 -10.19 10.51
C PHE A 632 -1.79 -9.18 9.95
N GLY A 633 -0.48 -9.40 10.17
CA GLY A 633 0.57 -8.48 9.73
C GLY A 633 0.66 -8.36 8.20
N LYS A 634 0.29 -9.41 7.46
CA LYS A 634 0.19 -9.37 6.00
C LYS A 634 -0.96 -8.48 5.54
N LEU A 635 -2.16 -8.67 6.08
CA LEU A 635 -3.32 -7.84 5.74
C LEU A 635 -3.10 -6.37 6.14
N GLU A 636 -2.43 -6.13 7.26
CA GLU A 636 -2.07 -4.76 7.65
C GLU A 636 -1.11 -4.10 6.66
N GLN A 637 -0.11 -4.83 6.14
CA GLN A 637 0.75 -4.30 5.08
C GLN A 637 -0.02 -3.93 3.81
N ASP A 638 -0.99 -4.77 3.44
CA ASP A 638 -1.83 -4.52 2.28
C ASP A 638 -2.70 -3.27 2.51
N ASN A 639 -3.27 -3.10 3.71
CA ASN A 639 -4.01 -1.90 4.09
C ASN A 639 -3.12 -0.64 4.11
N GLN A 640 -1.90 -0.73 4.64
CA GLN A 640 -0.93 0.36 4.61
C GLN A 640 -0.62 0.81 3.17
N LEU A 641 -0.54 -0.12 2.22
CA LEU A 641 -0.31 0.20 0.82
C LEU A 641 -1.51 0.96 0.20
N VAL A 642 -2.73 0.56 0.54
CA VAL A 642 -3.94 1.32 0.16
C VAL A 642 -3.88 2.73 0.74
N VAL A 643 -3.59 2.87 2.04
CA VAL A 643 -3.49 4.17 2.71
C VAL A 643 -2.41 5.06 2.08
N LYS A 644 -1.24 4.49 1.79
CA LYS A 644 -0.16 5.19 1.07
C LYS A 644 -0.66 5.72 -0.28
N ASN A 645 -1.29 4.87 -1.08
CA ASN A 645 -1.78 5.23 -2.40
C ASN A 645 -2.82 6.35 -2.34
N VAL A 646 -3.69 6.38 -1.33
CA VAL A 646 -4.66 7.47 -1.17
C VAL A 646 -4.05 8.76 -0.62
N LEU A 647 -3.04 8.70 0.25
CA LEU A 647 -2.32 9.88 0.74
C LEU A 647 -1.44 10.52 -0.35
N GLU A 648 -0.95 9.74 -1.30
CA GLU A 648 -0.11 10.23 -2.40
C GLU A 648 -0.90 10.87 -3.54
N LYS A 649 -2.22 10.67 -3.61
CA LYS A 649 -3.13 11.34 -4.57
C LYS A 649 -3.04 12.88 -4.49
N PRO A 650 -3.11 13.64 -5.60
CA PRO A 650 -3.05 15.10 -5.60
C PRO A 650 -3.98 15.79 -4.58
N LEU A 651 -3.57 16.94 -4.03
CA LEU A 651 -4.36 17.68 -3.03
C LEU A 651 -5.77 18.09 -3.52
N SER A 652 -5.95 18.22 -4.84
CA SER A 652 -7.25 18.48 -5.48
C SER A 652 -8.22 17.31 -5.36
N GLU A 653 -7.74 16.10 -5.10
CA GLU A 653 -8.54 14.88 -4.96
C GLU A 653 -9.03 14.63 -3.52
N MET A 654 -8.49 15.38 -2.56
CA MET A 654 -8.88 15.31 -1.15
C MET A 654 -10.24 15.97 -0.97
N LYS A 655 -11.22 15.23 -0.43
CA LYS A 655 -12.62 15.69 -0.36
C LYS A 655 -12.90 16.65 0.80
N SER A 656 -12.03 16.68 1.81
CA SER A 656 -12.21 17.48 3.02
C SER A 656 -10.90 18.21 3.40
N LYS A 657 -10.97 19.24 4.24
CA LYS A 657 -9.78 19.88 4.84
C LYS A 657 -9.06 18.91 5.78
N ALA A 658 -9.77 18.03 6.49
CA ALA A 658 -9.23 16.98 7.33
C ALA A 658 -8.35 16.02 6.52
N GLU A 659 -8.80 15.59 5.35
CA GLU A 659 -8.01 14.79 4.41
C GLU A 659 -6.73 15.50 3.96
N LYS A 660 -6.81 16.81 3.69
CA LYS A 660 -5.62 17.62 3.35
C LYS A 660 -4.64 17.73 4.53
N LYS A 661 -5.15 17.88 5.76
CA LYS A 661 -4.33 17.91 6.98
C LYS A 661 -3.62 16.57 7.18
N ALA A 662 -4.30 15.44 6.99
CA ALA A 662 -3.69 14.11 7.05
C ALA A 662 -2.58 13.95 6.01
N LYS A 663 -2.81 14.41 4.77
CA LYS A 663 -1.78 14.45 3.73
C LYS A 663 -0.60 15.35 4.11
N TYR A 664 -0.83 16.55 4.65
CA TYR A 664 0.28 17.41 5.08
C TYR A 664 1.09 16.80 6.22
N TYR A 665 0.44 16.09 7.14
CA TYR A 665 1.12 15.34 8.20
C TYR A 665 2.02 14.25 7.58
N TYR A 666 1.47 13.46 6.64
CA TYR A 666 2.22 12.44 5.90
C TYR A 666 3.43 13.02 5.18
N LEU A 667 3.25 14.11 4.44
CA LEU A 667 4.33 14.79 3.73
C LEU A 667 5.39 15.35 4.68
N SER A 668 5.00 15.82 5.87
CA SER A 668 5.95 16.28 6.89
C SER A 668 6.82 15.16 7.44
N CYS A 669 6.26 13.95 7.58
CA CYS A 669 7.01 12.76 7.99
C CYS A 669 7.90 12.21 6.87
N MET A 670 7.40 12.21 5.63
CA MET A 670 8.16 11.76 4.46
C MET A 670 9.39 12.65 4.18
N ASP A 671 9.31 13.92 4.58
CA ASP A 671 10.43 14.86 4.63
C ASP A 671 11.24 14.95 3.33
N ALA A 672 10.56 15.08 2.18
CA ALA A 672 11.20 15.15 0.87
C ALA A 672 12.19 16.33 0.71
N ASN A 673 12.12 17.34 1.59
CA ASN A 673 13.00 18.51 1.61
C ASN A 673 14.11 18.41 2.68
N GLU A 674 14.28 17.25 3.33
CA GLU A 674 15.28 17.02 4.40
C GLU A 674 15.22 18.04 5.55
N THR A 675 14.02 18.53 5.87
CA THR A 675 13.81 19.52 6.94
C THR A 675 14.07 18.92 8.31
N ILE A 676 13.66 17.67 8.57
CA ILE A 676 13.92 16.96 9.84
C ILE A 676 15.43 16.78 10.02
N GLU A 677 16.13 16.37 8.96
CA GLU A 677 17.58 16.16 9.00
C GLU A 677 18.34 17.48 9.20
N THR A 678 17.92 18.55 8.53
CA THR A 678 18.51 19.88 8.68
C THR A 678 18.28 20.46 10.08
N LEU A 679 17.11 20.24 10.67
CA LEU A 679 16.79 20.74 12.02
C LEU A 679 17.53 19.96 13.12
N GLY A 680 17.88 18.69 12.88
CA GLY A 680 18.66 17.91 13.83
C GLY A 680 18.00 17.83 15.21
N ALA A 681 18.76 18.22 16.25
CA ALA A 681 18.30 18.26 17.64
C ALA A 681 17.49 19.52 18.00
N LYS A 682 17.50 20.56 17.15
CA LYS A 682 17.01 21.91 17.47
C LYS A 682 15.57 21.92 18.01
N PRO A 683 14.58 21.23 17.39
CA PRO A 683 13.20 21.25 17.89
C PRO A 683 13.05 20.69 19.31
N MET A 684 13.84 19.66 19.65
CA MET A 684 13.88 19.11 21.00
C MET A 684 14.55 20.07 21.97
N LEU A 685 15.68 20.67 21.60
CA LEU A 685 16.37 21.64 22.47
C LEU A 685 15.48 22.85 22.80
N GLU A 686 14.72 23.36 21.84
CA GLU A 686 13.71 24.41 22.05
C GLU A 686 12.58 23.94 22.98
N LEU A 687 12.10 22.70 22.83
CA LEU A 687 11.11 22.15 23.75
C LEU A 687 11.68 22.02 25.17
N LEU A 688 12.93 21.56 25.32
CA LEU A 688 13.60 21.41 26.61
C LEU A 688 13.66 22.74 27.35
N GLU A 689 13.94 23.85 26.67
CA GLU A 689 13.89 25.19 27.27
C GLU A 689 12.50 25.56 27.78
N ASN A 690 11.45 25.25 27.00
CA ASN A 690 10.07 25.54 27.37
C ASN A 690 9.54 24.70 28.54
N ILE A 691 10.08 23.50 28.76
CA ILE A 691 9.64 22.61 29.86
C ILE A 691 10.47 22.74 31.14
N GLY A 692 11.40 23.70 31.20
CA GLY A 692 12.20 23.98 32.40
C GLY A 692 13.63 23.41 32.41
N GLY A 693 14.08 22.87 31.27
CA GLY A 693 15.45 22.41 31.04
C GLY A 693 15.71 20.96 31.48
N TRP A 694 16.85 20.42 31.00
CA TRP A 694 17.33 19.09 31.36
C TRP A 694 18.73 19.18 31.95
N ASN A 695 19.01 18.45 33.04
CA ASN A 695 20.32 18.54 33.70
C ASN A 695 21.42 17.97 32.81
N ILE A 696 21.10 16.98 31.99
CA ILE A 696 22.01 16.39 30.99
C ILE A 696 22.47 17.43 29.97
N SER A 697 21.58 18.31 29.48
CA SER A 697 21.94 19.35 28.51
C SER A 697 22.43 20.66 29.15
N GLY A 698 22.61 20.68 30.48
CA GLY A 698 23.17 21.83 31.22
C GLY A 698 22.24 23.03 31.41
N LYS A 699 20.97 22.95 30.98
CA LYS A 699 20.00 24.07 31.02
C LYS A 699 18.99 24.01 32.16
N PHE A 700 19.17 23.09 33.11
CA PHE A 700 18.24 22.89 34.22
C PHE A 700 18.51 23.85 35.39
N ASN A 701 17.49 24.61 35.81
CA ASN A 701 17.56 25.48 36.99
C ASN A 701 16.81 24.86 38.17
N ILE A 702 17.53 24.21 39.07
CA ILE A 702 16.96 23.56 40.26
C ILE A 702 16.26 24.53 41.22
N SER A 703 16.71 25.79 41.30
CA SER A 703 16.13 26.78 42.21
C SER A 703 14.73 27.23 41.78
N ALA A 704 14.44 27.15 40.47
CA ALA A 704 13.13 27.46 39.90
C ALA A 704 12.25 26.21 39.73
N TRP A 705 12.79 25.02 39.98
CA TRP A 705 12.09 23.76 39.73
C TRP A 705 11.13 23.39 40.87
N SER A 706 9.94 22.94 40.49
CA SER A 706 9.03 22.24 41.38
C SER A 706 8.32 21.12 40.64
N LEU A 707 8.07 20.02 41.35
CA LEU A 707 7.33 18.88 40.79
C LEU A 707 5.95 19.30 40.27
N GLN A 708 5.22 20.15 41.03
CA GLN A 708 3.91 20.66 40.63
C GLN A 708 3.94 21.32 39.24
N ASN A 709 4.91 22.20 39.00
CA ASN A 709 5.03 22.91 37.73
C ASN A 709 5.44 21.95 36.59
N SER A 710 6.40 21.05 36.82
CA SER A 710 6.79 20.06 35.82
C SER A 710 5.64 19.15 35.43
N MET A 711 4.87 18.64 36.40
CA MET A 711 3.69 17.81 36.11
C MET A 711 2.64 18.59 35.32
N HIS A 712 2.37 19.85 35.70
CA HIS A 712 1.46 20.72 34.93
C HIS A 712 1.93 20.90 33.48
N VAL A 713 3.19 21.27 33.26
CA VAL A 713 3.69 21.53 31.91
C VAL A 713 3.71 20.25 31.08
N LEU A 714 4.26 19.15 31.62
CA LEU A 714 4.43 17.92 30.85
C LEU A 714 3.09 17.23 30.56
N GLN A 715 2.27 16.96 31.57
CA GLN A 715 0.99 16.26 31.37
C GLN A 715 -0.11 17.19 30.85
N ASN A 716 -0.29 18.39 31.44
CA ASN A 716 -1.48 19.20 31.13
C ASN A 716 -1.27 20.19 30.00
N VAL A 717 -0.03 20.42 29.54
CA VAL A 717 0.25 21.24 28.35
C VAL A 717 0.71 20.39 27.18
N TYR A 718 1.58 19.40 27.37
CA TYR A 718 2.15 18.61 26.27
C TYR A 718 1.59 17.19 26.15
N ASN A 719 0.74 16.76 27.08
CA ASN A 719 0.19 15.40 27.16
C ASN A 719 1.29 14.32 27.22
N MET A 720 2.35 14.56 27.99
CA MET A 720 3.48 13.64 28.16
C MET A 720 3.35 12.85 29.45
N GLY A 721 3.58 11.54 29.40
CA GLY A 721 3.46 10.66 30.57
C GLY A 721 4.53 10.87 31.64
N GLY A 722 4.35 10.20 32.78
CA GLY A 722 5.31 10.12 33.89
C GLY A 722 4.61 9.99 35.24
N LEU A 723 5.14 9.16 36.13
CA LEU A 723 4.61 8.80 37.47
C LEU A 723 3.23 8.13 37.49
N PHE A 724 2.25 8.59 36.72
CA PHE A 724 0.90 8.05 36.62
C PHE A 724 0.26 8.44 35.28
N SER A 725 -0.83 7.78 34.91
CA SER A 725 -1.65 8.14 33.75
C SER A 725 -3.00 8.71 34.22
N TRP A 726 -3.59 9.58 33.41
CA TRP A 726 -4.94 10.07 33.66
C TRP A 726 -5.63 10.52 32.37
N GLY A 727 -6.95 10.59 32.41
CA GLY A 727 -7.78 11.11 31.34
C GLY A 727 -9.24 11.20 31.73
N VAL A 728 -10.09 11.53 30.77
CA VAL A 728 -11.55 11.57 30.90
C VAL A 728 -12.13 10.42 30.09
N SER A 729 -12.79 9.47 30.76
CA SER A 729 -13.49 8.35 30.11
C SER A 729 -14.86 8.12 30.75
N GLU A 730 -15.62 7.21 30.16
CA GLU A 730 -16.90 6.74 30.64
C GLU A 730 -16.76 6.24 32.09
N ASP A 731 -17.69 6.62 32.97
CA ASP A 731 -17.71 6.11 34.34
C ASP A 731 -18.24 4.67 34.37
N ASP A 732 -17.45 3.72 34.86
CA ASP A 732 -17.81 2.29 34.84
C ASP A 732 -19.12 2.02 35.58
N ARG A 733 -19.43 2.76 36.66
CA ARG A 733 -20.69 2.59 37.40
C ARG A 733 -21.83 3.48 36.90
N ASN A 734 -21.55 4.39 35.96
CA ASN A 734 -22.56 5.20 35.31
C ASN A 734 -22.13 5.54 33.89
N SER A 735 -22.41 4.62 32.97
CA SER A 735 -21.95 4.66 31.59
C SER A 735 -22.54 5.82 30.77
N THR A 736 -23.42 6.65 31.36
CA THR A 736 -24.05 7.80 30.69
C THR A 736 -23.26 9.09 30.86
N ARG A 737 -22.25 9.11 31.73
CA ARG A 737 -21.42 10.29 32.02
C ARG A 737 -19.93 9.98 31.86
N TYR A 738 -19.17 11.04 31.62
CA TYR A 738 -17.71 11.00 31.70
C TYR A 738 -17.20 11.41 33.09
N ILE A 739 -16.10 10.81 33.51
CA ILE A 739 -15.41 11.09 34.77
C ILE A 739 -13.89 11.13 34.55
N ILE A 740 -13.18 11.88 35.41
CA ILE A 740 -11.71 11.82 35.44
C ILE A 740 -11.30 10.47 36.04
N GLN A 741 -10.43 9.77 35.33
CA GLN A 741 -9.85 8.51 35.75
C GLN A 741 -8.33 8.68 35.90
N ILE A 742 -7.77 8.08 36.94
CA ILE A 742 -6.32 8.02 37.18
C ILE A 742 -5.88 6.58 37.39
N ASP A 743 -4.68 6.24 36.93
CA ASP A 743 -4.12 4.90 37.08
C ASP A 743 -2.59 4.92 37.22
N GLN A 744 -2.01 3.79 37.62
CA GLN A 744 -0.58 3.58 37.67
C GLN A 744 0.08 3.80 36.29
N GLY A 745 1.37 4.16 36.28
CA GLY A 745 2.11 4.37 35.04
C GLY A 745 3.54 4.83 35.29
N GLY A 746 4.21 5.26 34.22
CA GLY A 746 5.53 5.88 34.33
C GLY A 746 6.73 4.94 34.19
N LEU A 747 6.53 3.67 33.88
CA LEU A 747 7.62 2.80 33.41
C LEU A 747 7.89 3.04 31.92
N THR A 748 9.17 2.97 31.54
CA THR A 748 9.58 3.08 30.13
C THR A 748 9.65 1.71 29.45
N LEU A 749 10.19 0.70 30.14
CA LEU A 749 10.21 -0.66 29.61
C LEU A 749 8.81 -1.28 29.74
N PRO A 750 8.48 -2.26 28.88
CA PRO A 750 7.12 -2.77 28.77
C PRO A 750 6.51 -3.39 30.05
N THR A 751 7.33 -4.00 30.91
CA THR A 751 6.87 -4.69 32.14
C THR A 751 7.72 -4.28 33.34
N ALA A 752 7.16 -4.43 34.55
CA ALA A 752 7.91 -4.25 35.79
C ALA A 752 9.07 -5.26 35.89
N ASP A 753 8.87 -6.50 35.40
CA ASP A 753 9.88 -7.55 35.40
C ASP A 753 11.13 -7.20 34.60
N ASN A 754 11.02 -6.36 33.57
CA ASN A 754 12.20 -5.87 32.84
C ASN A 754 13.17 -5.09 33.75
N TYR A 755 12.72 -4.58 34.89
CA TYR A 755 13.54 -3.93 35.91
C TYR A 755 13.89 -4.86 37.07
N LEU A 756 12.95 -5.71 37.50
CA LEU A 756 13.08 -6.52 38.72
C LEU A 756 13.81 -7.85 38.50
N ASN A 757 13.64 -8.51 37.35
CA ASN A 757 14.28 -9.78 37.01
C ASN A 757 15.56 -9.58 36.19
N VAL A 758 16.60 -9.05 36.86
CA VAL A 758 17.87 -8.68 36.23
C VAL A 758 18.62 -9.88 35.63
N SER A 759 18.49 -11.07 36.23
CA SER A 759 19.08 -12.30 35.70
C SER A 759 18.65 -12.60 34.27
N GLU A 760 17.41 -12.25 33.94
CA GLU A 760 16.79 -12.56 32.67
C GLU A 760 16.84 -11.38 31.70
N HIS A 761 16.61 -10.16 32.19
CA HIS A 761 16.52 -8.95 31.37
C HIS A 761 17.78 -8.06 31.44
N GLY A 762 18.90 -8.53 32.00
CA GLY A 762 20.13 -7.72 32.12
C GLY A 762 20.64 -7.15 30.78
N LYS A 763 20.43 -7.88 29.67
CA LYS A 763 20.74 -7.39 28.31
C LYS A 763 19.84 -6.23 27.89
N VAL A 764 18.55 -6.28 28.24
CA VAL A 764 17.58 -5.22 27.96
C VAL A 764 17.92 -3.96 28.74
N LEU A 765 18.20 -4.08 30.05
CA LEU A 765 18.60 -2.95 30.90
C LEU A 765 19.90 -2.28 30.41
N THR A 766 20.87 -3.08 29.96
CA THR A 766 22.11 -2.56 29.36
C THR A 766 21.81 -1.79 28.07
N ALA A 767 21.04 -2.37 27.16
CA ALA A 767 20.66 -1.71 25.91
C ALA A 767 19.81 -0.46 26.13
N TYR A 768 18.99 -0.45 27.18
CA TYR A 768 18.19 0.70 27.58
C TYR A 768 19.06 1.85 28.09
N LEU A 769 20.03 1.56 28.97
CA LEU A 769 20.99 2.56 29.43
C LEU A 769 21.81 3.15 28.29
N ASP A 770 22.26 2.30 27.35
CA ASP A 770 23.02 2.76 26.18
C ASP A 770 22.17 3.66 25.27
N TYR A 771 20.89 3.33 25.09
CA TYR A 771 19.93 4.16 24.37
C TYR A 771 19.74 5.53 25.05
N MET A 772 19.48 5.55 26.36
CA MET A 772 19.34 6.77 27.15
C MET A 772 20.60 7.65 27.06
N THR A 773 21.77 7.04 27.21
CA THR A 773 23.08 7.71 27.14
C THR A 773 23.30 8.35 25.78
N LYS A 774 23.06 7.59 24.70
CA LYS A 774 23.23 8.08 23.33
C LYS A 774 22.33 9.27 23.03
N ILE A 775 21.07 9.23 23.47
CA ILE A 775 20.13 10.35 23.31
C ILE A 775 20.58 11.58 24.11
N GLY A 776 21.02 11.40 25.35
CA GLY A 776 21.53 12.50 26.17
C GLY A 776 22.75 13.18 25.55
N VAL A 777 23.69 12.40 24.98
CA VAL A 777 24.85 12.93 24.25
C VAL A 777 24.43 13.69 22.99
N LEU A 778 23.48 13.15 22.21
CA LEU A 778 22.94 13.85 21.03
C LEU A 778 22.24 15.18 21.38
N LEU A 779 21.80 15.34 22.62
CA LEU A 779 21.18 16.57 23.15
C LEU A 779 22.17 17.46 23.92
N GLY A 780 23.47 17.19 23.81
CA GLY A 780 24.54 18.06 24.33
C GLY A 780 25.12 17.66 25.69
N GLY A 781 24.77 16.48 26.21
CA GLY A 781 25.39 15.94 27.43
C GLY A 781 26.78 15.34 27.21
N GLU A 782 27.62 15.34 28.25
CA GLU A 782 28.89 14.60 28.25
C GLU A 782 28.62 13.12 28.57
N GLU A 783 29.31 12.20 27.89
CA GLU A 783 28.97 10.77 27.87
C GLU A 783 28.96 10.11 29.25
N ASN A 784 30.02 10.27 30.05
CA ASN A 784 30.14 9.58 31.34
C ASN A 784 29.14 10.12 32.37
N THR A 785 28.98 11.45 32.42
CA THR A 785 28.01 12.12 33.29
C THR A 785 26.58 11.82 32.88
N THR A 786 26.29 11.74 31.58
CA THR A 786 24.99 11.33 31.05
C THR A 786 24.69 9.90 31.44
N LYS A 787 25.63 8.97 31.22
CA LYS A 787 25.47 7.56 31.57
C LYS A 787 25.15 7.39 33.05
N LYS A 788 25.88 8.08 33.93
CA LYS A 788 25.63 8.05 35.38
C LYS A 788 24.23 8.58 35.72
N GLN A 789 23.84 9.73 35.17
CA GLN A 789 22.50 10.29 35.43
C GLN A 789 21.37 9.40 34.90
N MET A 790 21.58 8.70 33.79
CA MET A 790 20.59 7.77 33.24
C MET A 790 20.54 6.46 34.04
N GLN A 791 21.65 6.02 34.64
CA GLN A 791 21.62 4.95 35.65
C GLN A 791 20.76 5.34 36.86
N ASP A 792 20.89 6.57 37.34
CA ASP A 792 20.07 7.07 38.45
C ASP A 792 18.56 7.11 38.08
N VAL A 793 18.23 7.43 36.82
CA VAL A 793 16.85 7.35 36.31
C VAL A 793 16.36 5.91 36.23
N ILE A 794 17.17 4.95 35.76
CA ILE A 794 16.80 3.52 35.78
C ILE A 794 16.57 3.05 37.22
N ALA A 795 17.39 3.47 38.17
CA ALA A 795 17.20 3.15 39.59
C ALA A 795 15.85 3.71 40.10
N PHE A 796 15.49 4.94 39.72
CA PHE A 796 14.19 5.51 40.03
C PHE A 796 13.03 4.74 39.37
N GLU A 797 13.12 4.41 38.08
CA GLU A 797 12.12 3.57 37.40
C GLU A 797 12.00 2.18 38.03
N THR A 798 13.08 1.62 38.58
CA THR A 798 13.06 0.36 39.32
C THR A 798 12.23 0.50 40.61
N ARG A 799 12.35 1.63 41.34
CA ARG A 799 11.49 1.93 42.49
C ARG A 799 10.02 2.08 42.11
N LEU A 800 9.72 2.58 40.90
CA LEU A 800 8.36 2.61 40.37
C LEU A 800 7.86 1.19 40.03
N ALA A 801 8.72 0.34 39.47
CA ALA A 801 8.38 -1.03 39.11
C ALA A 801 8.01 -1.85 40.36
N GLU A 802 8.75 -1.68 41.47
CA GLU A 802 8.46 -2.34 42.75
C GLU A 802 7.08 -2.00 43.35
N ILE A 803 6.53 -0.83 43.04
CA ILE A 803 5.22 -0.40 43.58
C ILE A 803 4.08 -0.59 42.59
N THR A 804 4.38 -0.97 41.35
CA THR A 804 3.40 -1.19 40.27
C THR A 804 2.62 -2.47 40.55
N ILE A 805 1.29 -2.42 40.48
CA ILE A 805 0.45 -3.59 40.73
C ILE A 805 0.53 -4.54 39.52
N PRO A 806 0.78 -5.85 39.69
CA PRO A 806 0.85 -6.82 38.59
C PRO A 806 -0.46 -6.93 37.78
N PRO A 807 -0.40 -7.19 36.46
CA PRO A 807 -1.59 -7.29 35.61
C PRO A 807 -2.64 -8.32 36.06
N GLU A 808 -2.21 -9.46 36.61
CA GLU A 808 -3.08 -10.54 37.07
C GLU A 808 -3.92 -10.16 38.30
N GLU A 809 -3.47 -9.20 39.10
CA GLU A 809 -4.23 -8.64 40.22
C GLU A 809 -5.20 -7.53 39.79
N ARG A 810 -5.14 -7.14 38.50
CA ARG A 810 -5.89 -6.03 37.88
C ARG A 810 -6.96 -6.51 36.90
N ARG A 811 -7.55 -7.68 37.16
CA ARG A 811 -8.63 -8.28 36.34
C ARG A 811 -10.02 -8.22 36.98
N ASP A 812 -10.11 -7.70 38.20
CA ASP A 812 -11.38 -7.57 38.94
C ASP A 812 -11.80 -6.09 38.91
N GLU A 813 -12.73 -5.75 38.02
CA GLU A 813 -13.12 -4.36 37.73
C GLU A 813 -13.83 -3.74 38.94
N GLU A 814 -14.64 -4.51 39.66
CA GLU A 814 -15.26 -4.09 40.92
C GLU A 814 -14.22 -3.69 41.99
N LYS A 815 -13.12 -4.44 42.12
CA LYS A 815 -12.02 -4.08 43.04
C LYS A 815 -11.20 -2.89 42.55
N MET A 816 -11.00 -2.79 41.24
CA MET A 816 -10.24 -1.70 40.64
C MET A 816 -10.97 -0.36 40.70
N TYR A 817 -12.30 -0.36 40.61
CA TYR A 817 -13.10 0.85 40.65
C TYR A 817 -13.12 1.49 42.05
N ASN A 818 -12.31 2.54 42.25
CA ASN A 818 -12.29 3.31 43.50
C ASN A 818 -12.70 4.76 43.26
N LEU A 819 -13.98 5.04 43.41
CA LEU A 819 -14.54 6.39 43.34
C LEU A 819 -14.16 7.20 44.60
N MET A 820 -13.52 8.35 44.42
CA MET A 820 -13.09 9.21 45.52
C MET A 820 -13.13 10.70 45.14
N SER A 821 -13.19 11.57 46.15
CA SER A 821 -13.06 13.01 45.89
C SER A 821 -11.60 13.42 45.70
N LEU A 822 -11.34 14.53 45.02
CA LEU A 822 -9.97 15.10 44.95
C LEU A 822 -9.39 15.41 46.34
N ASN A 823 -10.23 15.72 47.33
CA ASN A 823 -9.80 15.87 48.71
C ASN A 823 -9.31 14.56 49.33
N ASP A 824 -9.93 13.44 49.00
CA ASP A 824 -9.51 12.12 49.50
C ASP A 824 -8.24 11.66 48.79
N LEU A 825 -8.12 11.91 47.48
CA LEU A 825 -6.87 11.74 46.75
C LEU A 825 -5.75 12.59 47.37
N GLN A 826 -6.04 13.83 47.76
CA GLN A 826 -5.07 14.71 48.41
C GLN A 826 -4.56 14.14 49.74
N LYS A 827 -5.40 13.45 50.52
CA LYS A 827 -5.00 12.76 51.75
C LYS A 827 -4.19 11.49 51.47
N LYS A 828 -4.60 10.71 50.46
CA LYS A 828 -3.95 9.44 50.09
C LYS A 828 -2.59 9.66 49.43
N ALA A 829 -2.48 10.70 48.60
CA ALA A 829 -1.31 10.97 47.78
C ALA A 829 -0.81 12.44 47.85
N PRO A 830 -0.34 12.93 49.02
CA PRO A 830 0.06 14.32 49.24
C PRO A 830 1.46 14.67 48.69
N PHE A 831 1.80 14.26 47.46
CA PHE A 831 3.05 14.67 46.81
C PHE A 831 2.91 15.90 45.92
N MET A 832 1.67 16.29 45.60
CA MET A 832 1.34 17.47 44.80
C MET A 832 -0.08 17.97 45.14
N SER A 833 -0.42 19.17 44.67
CA SER A 833 -1.77 19.74 44.76
C SER A 833 -2.62 19.24 43.61
N TRP A 834 -3.50 18.28 43.90
CA TRP A 834 -4.35 17.64 42.88
C TRP A 834 -5.43 18.58 42.34
N VAL A 835 -6.02 19.40 43.22
CA VAL A 835 -7.00 20.40 42.81
C VAL A 835 -6.38 21.40 41.86
N GLU A 836 -5.17 21.90 42.16
CA GLU A 836 -4.47 22.82 41.28
C GLU A 836 -4.10 22.15 39.95
N PHE A 837 -3.62 20.91 40.00
CA PHE A 837 -3.26 20.15 38.80
C PHE A 837 -4.45 19.99 37.84
N PHE A 838 -5.57 19.45 38.31
CA PHE A 838 -6.74 19.28 37.46
C PHE A 838 -7.38 20.62 37.09
N GLN A 839 -7.39 21.62 37.98
CA GLN A 839 -7.90 22.95 37.65
C GLN A 839 -7.10 23.62 36.54
N ASN A 840 -5.79 23.39 36.48
CA ASN A 840 -4.95 23.88 35.39
C ASN A 840 -5.27 23.19 34.05
N ALA A 841 -5.56 21.89 34.06
CA ALA A 841 -5.99 21.18 32.86
C ALA A 841 -7.39 21.63 32.40
N THR A 842 -8.38 21.63 33.28
CA THR A 842 -9.77 21.93 32.93
C THR A 842 -9.99 23.38 32.52
N ARG A 843 -9.09 24.30 32.89
CA ARG A 843 -9.06 25.69 32.37
C ARG A 843 -8.95 25.75 30.84
N LEU A 844 -8.28 24.79 30.20
CA LEU A 844 -8.16 24.73 28.75
C LEU A 844 -9.51 24.60 28.01
N VAL A 845 -10.53 24.11 28.73
CA VAL A 845 -11.90 23.93 28.24
C VAL A 845 -12.91 24.74 29.07
N ASN A 846 -12.44 25.79 29.75
CA ASN A 846 -13.25 26.69 30.57
C ASN A 846 -14.07 26.01 31.69
N LYS A 847 -13.59 24.88 32.22
CA LYS A 847 -14.24 24.13 33.30
C LYS A 847 -13.57 24.39 34.65
N LYS A 848 -14.40 24.54 35.69
CA LYS A 848 -13.95 24.69 37.08
C LYS A 848 -14.01 23.35 37.80
N ILE A 849 -13.00 23.06 38.60
CA ILE A 849 -12.94 21.87 39.44
C ILE A 849 -12.53 22.28 40.85
N ASN A 850 -13.07 21.61 41.87
CA ASN A 850 -12.79 21.92 43.26
C ASN A 850 -12.47 20.63 44.03
N SER A 851 -12.15 20.76 45.31
CA SER A 851 -11.77 19.61 46.16
C SER A 851 -12.86 18.54 46.32
N LYS A 852 -14.13 18.85 46.03
CA LYS A 852 -15.25 17.91 46.09
C LYS A 852 -15.49 17.16 44.78
N ALA A 853 -14.76 17.48 43.70
CA ALA A 853 -14.91 16.79 42.43
C ALA A 853 -14.56 15.31 42.60
N MET A 854 -15.41 14.45 42.03
CA MET A 854 -15.25 13.00 42.08
C MET A 854 -14.38 12.52 40.91
N ILE A 855 -13.53 11.55 41.19
CA ILE A 855 -12.66 10.87 40.23
C ILE A 855 -12.69 9.36 40.49
N VAL A 856 -12.29 8.56 39.51
CA VAL A 856 -12.02 7.12 39.69
C VAL A 856 -10.51 6.91 39.75
N ASN A 857 -10.05 6.17 40.75
CA ASN A 857 -8.65 5.79 40.91
C ASN A 857 -8.49 4.27 40.81
N PHE A 858 -7.86 3.79 39.74
CA PHE A 858 -7.67 2.36 39.49
C PHE A 858 -6.48 1.74 40.23
N ALA A 859 -5.69 2.55 40.95
CA ALA A 859 -4.54 2.06 41.71
C ALA A 859 -4.29 2.85 43.03
N PRO A 860 -5.24 2.90 43.99
CA PRO A 860 -5.09 3.72 45.20
C PRO A 860 -3.85 3.41 46.03
N GLU A 861 -3.43 2.14 46.09
CA GLU A 861 -2.23 1.71 46.80
C GLU A 861 -0.95 2.19 46.13
N TYR A 862 -0.91 2.10 44.79
CA TYR A 862 0.17 2.67 43.97
C TYR A 862 0.36 4.14 44.29
N PHE A 863 -0.69 4.97 44.28
CA PHE A 863 -0.58 6.40 44.59
C PHE A 863 -0.09 6.69 46.02
N GLY A 864 -0.49 5.86 46.99
CA GLY A 864 0.00 5.95 48.36
C GLY A 864 1.51 5.62 48.47
N ASN A 865 1.97 4.59 47.77
CA ASN A 865 3.39 4.21 47.74
C ASN A 865 4.23 5.17 46.89
N LEU A 866 3.69 5.63 45.77
CA LEU A 866 4.29 6.66 44.90
C LEU A 866 4.58 7.93 45.69
N THR A 867 3.70 8.32 46.61
CA THR A 867 3.94 9.46 47.50
C THR A 867 5.24 9.31 48.29
N LYS A 868 5.49 8.12 48.85
CA LYS A 868 6.70 7.84 49.64
C LYS A 868 7.94 7.98 48.75
N VAL A 869 7.92 7.35 47.57
CA VAL A 869 9.01 7.38 46.59
C VAL A 869 9.28 8.82 46.12
N VAL A 870 8.25 9.54 45.70
CA VAL A 870 8.39 10.92 45.21
C VAL A 870 8.88 11.86 46.31
N GLN A 871 8.34 11.76 47.53
CA GLN A 871 8.78 12.61 48.64
C GLN A 871 10.22 12.31 49.06
N GLU A 872 10.65 11.06 49.01
CA GLU A 872 12.04 10.67 49.26
C GLU A 872 13.00 11.41 48.31
N TYR A 873 12.76 11.33 47.00
CA TYR A 873 13.60 12.00 46.01
C TYR A 873 13.45 13.53 46.05
N ASN A 874 12.27 14.07 46.35
CA ASN A 874 12.04 15.51 46.39
C ASN A 874 12.70 16.22 47.61
N ARG A 875 13.22 15.48 48.60
CA ARG A 875 13.87 16.06 49.79
C ARG A 875 15.27 16.61 49.54
N THR A 876 16.01 16.02 48.60
CA THR A 876 17.42 16.38 48.36
C THR A 876 17.59 17.04 47.00
N THR A 877 18.61 17.90 46.88
CA THR A 877 18.96 18.52 45.58
C THR A 877 19.21 17.46 44.51
N SER A 878 19.96 16.40 44.83
CA SER A 878 20.24 15.30 43.90
C SER A 878 18.99 14.53 43.50
N GLY A 879 18.09 14.23 44.45
CA GLY A 879 16.85 13.51 44.13
C GLY A 879 15.89 14.35 43.26
N LYS A 880 15.83 15.67 43.45
CA LYS A 880 15.09 16.57 42.55
C LYS A 880 15.64 16.56 41.12
N ILE A 881 16.97 16.51 40.96
CA ILE A 881 17.61 16.36 39.65
C ILE A 881 17.19 15.04 39.00
N ILE A 882 17.19 13.93 39.75
CA ILE A 882 16.78 12.61 39.24
C ILE A 882 15.31 12.61 38.83
N LEU A 883 14.41 13.17 39.64
CA LEU A 883 12.99 13.32 39.30
C LEU A 883 12.80 14.14 38.03
N ASN A 884 13.49 15.28 37.89
CA ASN A 884 13.43 16.07 36.67
C ASN A 884 13.98 15.30 35.47
N ASN A 885 15.11 14.61 35.62
CA ASN A 885 15.71 13.83 34.54
C ASN A 885 14.78 12.69 34.09
N TYR A 886 14.10 12.01 35.01
CA TYR A 886 13.09 11.00 34.71
C TYR A 886 11.91 11.60 33.93
N LEU A 887 11.33 12.69 34.42
CA LEU A 887 10.18 13.35 33.78
C LEU A 887 10.52 13.88 32.38
N VAL A 888 11.68 14.51 32.24
CA VAL A 888 12.19 14.97 30.94
C VAL A 888 12.51 13.78 30.04
N TRP A 889 13.07 12.69 30.55
CA TRP A 889 13.32 11.47 29.78
C TRP A 889 12.03 10.89 29.20
N GLN A 890 10.93 10.81 29.97
CA GLN A 890 9.62 10.37 29.46
C GLN A 890 9.13 11.20 28.27
N THR A 891 9.44 12.51 28.27
CA THR A 891 9.13 13.42 27.17
C THR A 891 10.08 13.22 25.98
N VAL A 892 11.38 13.20 26.24
CA VAL A 892 12.42 13.06 25.21
C VAL A 892 12.26 11.76 24.44
N ARG A 893 12.07 10.64 25.15
CA ARG A 893 11.80 9.32 24.57
C ARG A 893 10.64 9.35 23.59
N SER A 894 9.49 9.87 24.04
CA SER A 894 8.25 9.93 23.25
C SER A 894 8.37 10.74 21.97
N LEU A 895 9.35 11.65 21.90
CA LEU A 895 9.53 12.56 20.77
C LEU A 895 10.79 12.27 19.92
N THR A 896 11.58 11.27 20.31
CA THR A 896 12.86 10.94 19.64
C THR A 896 12.65 10.49 18.19
N ALA A 897 11.55 9.80 17.90
CA ALA A 897 11.24 9.30 16.56
C ALA A 897 10.97 10.41 15.53
N PHE A 898 10.70 11.64 15.99
CA PHE A 898 10.36 12.80 15.17
C PHE A 898 11.56 13.73 14.90
N LEU A 899 12.77 13.32 15.30
CA LEU A 899 14.03 14.05 15.10
C LEU A 899 14.88 13.39 14.00
N SER A 900 16.05 13.97 13.69
CA SER A 900 16.96 13.50 12.64
C SER A 900 17.41 12.04 12.80
N LYS A 901 17.96 11.46 11.73
CA LYS A 901 18.35 10.04 11.66
C LYS A 901 19.17 9.54 12.86
N PRO A 902 20.19 10.24 13.41
CA PRO A 902 20.93 9.77 14.58
C PRO A 902 20.05 9.45 15.80
N PHE A 903 18.97 10.20 16.01
CA PHE A 903 17.99 9.96 17.07
C PHE A 903 17.14 8.73 16.79
N ARG A 904 16.59 8.61 15.58
CA ARG A 904 15.79 7.46 15.15
C ARG A 904 16.61 6.16 15.19
N GLU A 905 17.89 6.22 14.86
CA GLU A 905 18.80 5.07 14.90
C GLU A 905 19.30 4.71 16.30
N ALA A 906 19.16 5.59 17.29
CA ALA A 906 19.58 5.29 18.66
C ALA A 906 18.76 4.16 19.29
N TYR A 907 17.49 4.01 18.90
CA TYR A 907 16.59 2.99 19.43
C TYR A 907 16.90 1.56 18.96
N LYS A 908 17.67 1.39 17.87
CA LYS A 908 17.91 0.06 17.26
C LYS A 908 18.44 -0.99 18.24
N GLY A 909 19.37 -0.60 19.12
CA GLY A 909 19.98 -1.51 20.09
C GLY A 909 18.95 -2.03 21.09
N LEU A 910 18.16 -1.12 21.67
CA LEU A 910 17.08 -1.45 22.59
C LEU A 910 15.97 -2.26 21.91
N ARG A 911 15.56 -1.86 20.69
CA ARG A 911 14.56 -2.57 19.90
C ARG A 911 14.97 -4.01 19.58
N LYS A 912 16.24 -4.24 19.24
CA LYS A 912 16.78 -5.59 19.02
C LYS A 912 16.77 -6.41 20.32
N ALA A 913 17.17 -5.81 21.45
CA ALA A 913 17.17 -6.50 22.74
C ALA A 913 15.77 -6.86 23.24
N LEU A 914 14.77 -5.98 23.03
CA LEU A 914 13.39 -6.18 23.45
C LEU A 914 12.58 -7.09 22.52
N LEU A 915 12.73 -6.93 21.21
CA LEU A 915 11.81 -7.49 20.22
C LEU A 915 12.51 -8.42 19.21
N GLY A 916 13.83 -8.54 19.24
CA GLY A 916 14.57 -9.33 18.25
C GLY A 916 14.52 -8.74 16.84
N MET A 917 14.09 -7.49 16.69
CA MET A 917 13.93 -6.85 15.37
C MET A 917 15.26 -6.34 14.82
N GLU A 918 15.67 -6.90 13.68
CA GLU A 918 16.83 -6.45 12.90
C GLU A 918 16.37 -5.75 11.61
N GLY A 919 17.05 -4.71 11.12
CA GLY A 919 16.66 -4.01 9.86
C GLY A 919 15.94 -2.66 10.06
N HIS A 920 15.39 -2.08 8.99
CA HIS A 920 14.81 -0.72 8.94
C HIS A 920 13.47 -0.54 8.22
N GLU A 921 12.44 -0.05 8.92
CA GLU A 921 11.13 0.16 8.31
C GLU A 921 11.22 1.13 7.14
N GLU A 922 10.52 0.79 6.06
CA GLU A 922 10.36 1.73 4.95
C GLU A 922 9.70 2.99 5.52
N GLN A 923 10.35 4.15 5.35
CA GLN A 923 9.90 5.39 5.97
C GLN A 923 8.42 5.70 5.69
N TRP A 924 7.92 5.38 4.50
CA TRP A 924 6.52 5.59 4.15
C TRP A 924 5.55 4.76 4.99
N ARG A 925 5.92 3.55 5.43
CA ARG A 925 5.08 2.70 6.28
C ARG A 925 4.97 3.26 7.68
N TYR A 926 6.12 3.66 8.25
CA TYR A 926 6.17 4.40 9.50
C TYR A 926 5.30 5.66 9.43
N CYS A 927 5.45 6.46 8.37
CA CYS A 927 4.65 7.67 8.17
C CYS A 927 3.15 7.38 7.99
N VAL A 928 2.77 6.31 7.29
CA VAL A 928 1.36 5.90 7.17
C VAL A 928 0.78 5.55 8.55
N ASN A 929 1.51 4.78 9.34
CA ASN A 929 1.07 4.39 10.68
C ASN A 929 0.95 5.61 11.61
N ASP A 930 1.93 6.50 11.57
CA ASP A 930 1.95 7.71 12.39
C ASP A 930 0.82 8.69 12.02
N VAL A 931 0.50 8.84 10.73
CA VAL A 931 -0.68 9.62 10.30
C VAL A 931 -1.98 8.93 10.75
N ASN A 932 -2.05 7.59 10.73
CA ASN A 932 -3.21 6.86 11.24
C ASN A 932 -3.41 7.10 12.74
N ASN A 933 -2.34 7.17 13.52
CA ASN A 933 -2.40 7.52 14.94
C ASN A 933 -2.83 8.97 15.17
N ALA A 934 -2.36 9.91 14.33
CA ALA A 934 -2.67 11.33 14.47
C ALA A 934 -4.07 11.72 13.97
N MET A 935 -4.51 11.14 12.84
CA MET A 935 -5.69 11.56 12.08
C MET A 935 -6.41 10.37 11.42
N GLY A 936 -6.47 9.22 12.08
CA GLY A 936 -6.90 7.97 11.46
C GLY A 936 -8.36 7.92 10.96
N PHE A 937 -9.28 8.76 11.45
CA PHE A 937 -10.61 8.86 10.85
C PHE A 937 -10.59 9.60 9.50
N ALA A 938 -9.67 10.56 9.30
CA ALA A 938 -9.48 11.21 8.00
C ALA A 938 -8.85 10.24 6.98
N ILE A 939 -7.91 9.39 7.42
CA ILE A 939 -7.43 8.28 6.60
C ILE A 939 -8.54 7.25 6.37
N GLY A 940 -9.31 6.92 7.40
CA GLY A 940 -10.42 5.99 7.33
C GLY A 940 -11.39 6.37 6.22
N ALA A 941 -11.76 7.65 6.12
CA ALA A 941 -12.59 8.19 5.06
C ALA A 941 -12.04 7.89 3.66
N MET A 942 -10.72 8.03 3.47
CA MET A 942 -10.05 7.74 2.20
C MET A 942 -9.99 6.23 1.94
N PHE A 943 -9.67 5.44 2.97
CA PHE A 943 -9.48 4.00 2.90
C PHE A 943 -10.78 3.26 2.54
N VAL A 944 -11.87 3.52 3.26
CA VAL A 944 -13.14 2.80 3.06
C VAL A 944 -13.71 3.03 1.67
N ARG A 945 -13.47 4.21 1.08
CA ARG A 945 -13.86 4.52 -0.31
C ARG A 945 -13.18 3.62 -1.33
N GLU A 946 -11.99 3.09 -1.04
CA GLU A 946 -11.25 2.22 -1.95
C GLU A 946 -11.57 0.73 -1.73
N VAL A 947 -11.71 0.29 -0.47
CA VAL A 947 -11.78 -1.15 -0.14
C VAL A 947 -13.17 -1.66 0.27
N PHE A 948 -14.06 -0.77 0.73
CA PHE A 948 -15.30 -1.18 1.39
C PHE A 948 -16.52 -0.63 0.65
N GLN A 949 -17.05 -1.41 -0.30
CA GLN A 949 -18.21 -1.04 -1.13
C GLN A 949 -19.22 -2.20 -1.27
N GLY A 950 -20.49 -1.87 -1.50
CA GLY A 950 -21.51 -2.83 -1.92
C GLY A 950 -22.20 -3.54 -0.75
N LYS A 951 -22.25 -4.88 -0.79
CA LYS A 951 -23.04 -5.70 0.16
C LYS A 951 -22.23 -6.25 1.34
N SER A 952 -20.96 -5.86 1.52
CA SER A 952 -20.10 -6.38 2.59
C SER A 952 -20.65 -6.12 3.98
N LYS A 953 -21.11 -4.88 4.26
CA LYS A 953 -21.71 -4.49 5.56
C LYS A 953 -23.00 -5.28 5.85
N PRO A 954 -24.02 -5.32 4.96
CA PRO A 954 -25.22 -6.12 5.17
C PRO A 954 -24.96 -7.62 5.40
N MET A 955 -24.00 -8.21 4.69
CA MET A 955 -23.66 -9.63 4.89
C MET A 955 -22.94 -9.89 6.22
N ALA A 956 -22.09 -8.96 6.67
CA ALA A 956 -21.47 -9.03 7.99
C ALA A 956 -22.52 -8.86 9.11
N GLU A 957 -23.48 -7.94 8.93
CA GLU A 957 -24.65 -7.76 9.82
C GLU A 957 -25.54 -9.01 9.88
N GLU A 958 -25.72 -9.71 8.76
CA GLU A 958 -26.44 -10.98 8.76
C GLU A 958 -25.67 -12.06 9.53
N MET A 959 -24.36 -12.16 9.29
CA MET A 959 -23.49 -13.16 9.94
C MET A 959 -23.45 -12.99 11.46
N ILE A 960 -23.29 -11.75 11.93
CA ILE A 960 -23.23 -11.46 13.37
C ILE A 960 -24.53 -11.80 14.08
N ASN A 961 -25.67 -11.58 13.41
CA ASN A 961 -26.99 -11.96 13.92
C ASN A 961 -27.16 -13.48 14.01
N HIS A 962 -26.61 -14.25 13.08
CA HIS A 962 -26.61 -15.71 13.19
C HIS A 962 -25.75 -16.20 14.36
N ILE A 963 -24.60 -15.56 14.59
CA ILE A 963 -23.69 -15.88 15.69
C ILE A 963 -24.34 -15.55 17.03
N ARG A 964 -24.90 -14.34 17.19
CA ARG A 964 -25.68 -13.94 18.37
C ARG A 964 -26.79 -14.93 18.69
N LYS A 965 -27.58 -15.33 17.67
CA LYS A 965 -28.65 -16.33 17.84
C LYS A 965 -28.13 -17.70 18.28
N ALA A 966 -26.99 -18.14 17.73
CA ALA A 966 -26.39 -19.42 18.13
C ALA A 966 -25.90 -19.36 19.58
N PHE A 967 -25.26 -18.25 19.97
CA PHE A 967 -24.78 -17.99 21.33
C PHE A 967 -25.94 -17.98 22.34
N THR A 968 -26.98 -17.17 22.11
CA THR A 968 -28.12 -17.08 23.05
C THR A 968 -28.93 -18.38 23.10
N LYS A 969 -29.06 -19.11 21.99
CA LYS A 969 -29.72 -20.43 21.99
C LYS A 969 -28.99 -21.43 22.90
N ASN A 970 -27.67 -21.31 23.07
CA ASN A 970 -26.90 -22.22 23.92
C ASN A 970 -27.19 -22.01 25.42
N PHE A 971 -27.67 -20.83 25.84
CA PHE A 971 -27.91 -20.55 27.27
C PHE A 971 -28.81 -21.56 27.95
N LYS A 972 -29.81 -22.11 27.25
CA LYS A 972 -30.71 -23.15 27.78
C LYS A 972 -29.99 -24.46 28.13
N ASN A 973 -28.82 -24.71 27.55
CA ASN A 973 -28.00 -25.89 27.80
C ASN A 973 -26.96 -25.65 28.92
N LEU A 974 -26.75 -24.39 29.35
CA LEU A 974 -25.81 -24.02 30.40
C LEU A 974 -26.40 -24.37 31.78
N ASN A 975 -26.13 -25.60 32.22
CA ASN A 975 -26.61 -26.17 33.48
C ASN A 975 -26.01 -25.50 34.74
N TRP A 976 -24.95 -24.72 34.58
CA TRP A 976 -24.24 -24.07 35.67
C TRP A 976 -24.84 -22.70 36.03
N MET A 977 -25.61 -22.10 35.13
CA MET A 977 -26.37 -20.87 35.37
C MET A 977 -27.78 -21.21 35.89
N ASP A 978 -28.36 -20.34 36.72
CA ASP A 978 -29.79 -20.41 37.05
C ASP A 978 -30.66 -19.74 35.96
N ALA A 979 -31.99 -19.83 36.10
CA ALA A 979 -32.91 -19.33 35.08
C ALA A 979 -32.96 -17.79 34.98
N GLU A 980 -32.82 -17.09 36.11
CA GLU A 980 -32.85 -15.63 36.17
C GLU A 980 -31.60 -15.06 35.50
N THR A 981 -30.41 -15.57 35.87
CA THR A 981 -29.15 -15.13 35.27
C THR A 981 -29.08 -15.45 33.77
N ARG A 982 -29.65 -16.58 33.32
CA ARG A 982 -29.76 -16.88 31.87
C ARG A 982 -30.61 -15.88 31.11
N ASN A 983 -31.76 -15.48 31.67
CA ASN A 983 -32.63 -14.49 31.03
C ASN A 983 -31.93 -13.13 30.96
N ALA A 984 -31.29 -12.69 32.06
CA ALA A 984 -30.52 -11.44 32.07
C ALA A 984 -29.35 -11.46 31.09
N ALA A 985 -28.66 -12.60 30.95
CA ALA A 985 -27.59 -12.75 29.97
C ALA A 985 -28.13 -12.69 28.53
N GLU A 986 -29.31 -13.27 28.26
CA GLU A 986 -29.98 -13.18 26.96
C GLU A 986 -30.37 -11.74 26.62
N GLU A 987 -30.93 -11.00 27.58
CA GLU A 987 -31.24 -9.58 27.43
C GLU A 987 -29.98 -8.75 27.14
N LYS A 988 -28.88 -8.99 27.88
CA LYS A 988 -27.59 -8.34 27.62
C LYS A 988 -27.06 -8.63 26.22
N ALA A 989 -27.06 -9.90 25.79
CA ALA A 989 -26.57 -10.32 24.48
C ALA A 989 -27.36 -9.67 23.33
N ASN A 990 -28.68 -9.53 23.52
CA ASN A 990 -29.58 -8.88 22.57
C ASN A 990 -29.44 -7.36 22.56
N ALA A 991 -28.97 -6.75 23.66
CA ALA A 991 -28.72 -5.31 23.77
C ALA A 991 -27.35 -4.86 23.24
N ILE A 992 -26.47 -5.79 22.85
CA ILE A 992 -25.15 -5.46 22.29
C ILE A 992 -25.31 -4.69 20.97
N THR A 993 -24.62 -3.55 20.86
CA THR A 993 -24.59 -2.72 19.64
C THR A 993 -23.47 -3.16 18.70
N ASP A 994 -23.79 -3.29 17.41
CA ASP A 994 -22.87 -3.77 16.36
C ASP A 994 -22.39 -2.60 15.49
N MET A 995 -21.09 -2.34 15.46
CA MET A 995 -20.52 -1.30 14.59
C MET A 995 -19.63 -1.95 13.53
N ILE A 996 -20.02 -1.82 12.25
CA ILE A 996 -19.41 -2.59 11.16
C ILE A 996 -18.83 -1.67 10.08
N GLY A 997 -17.56 -1.91 9.74
CA GLY A 997 -16.80 -1.22 8.70
C GLY A 997 -16.24 0.13 9.16
N PHE A 998 -17.11 1.11 9.33
CA PHE A 998 -16.73 2.47 9.69
C PHE A 998 -17.91 3.24 10.28
N PRO A 999 -17.66 4.29 11.06
CA PRO A 999 -18.75 5.19 11.41
C PRO A 999 -19.07 6.07 10.20
N ASP A 1000 -20.36 6.19 9.88
CA ASP A 1000 -20.85 6.83 8.64
C ASP A 1000 -20.32 8.27 8.48
N PHE A 1001 -20.04 8.88 9.62
CA PHE A 1001 -19.46 10.19 9.81
C PHE A 1001 -18.26 10.57 8.94
N ILE A 1002 -17.35 9.62 8.78
CA ILE A 1002 -16.11 9.91 8.06
C ILE A 1002 -16.34 10.16 6.58
N LEU A 1003 -17.52 9.79 6.05
CA LEU A 1003 -17.87 10.02 4.65
C LEU A 1003 -18.49 11.38 4.38
N GLN A 1004 -18.90 12.13 5.42
CA GLN A 1004 -19.42 13.48 5.26
C GLN A 1004 -18.31 14.50 5.53
N ALA A 1005 -17.98 15.28 4.50
CA ALA A 1005 -16.81 16.16 4.53
C ALA A 1005 -16.95 17.30 5.56
N SER A 1006 -18.17 17.80 5.79
CA SER A 1006 -18.46 18.88 6.74
C SER A 1006 -18.13 18.49 8.17
N GLU A 1007 -18.54 17.29 8.56
CA GLU A 1007 -18.44 16.84 9.94
C GLU A 1007 -17.06 16.24 10.22
N LEU A 1008 -16.47 15.54 9.24
CA LEU A 1008 -15.05 15.20 9.29
C LEU A 1008 -14.16 16.45 9.41
N ASP A 1009 -14.50 17.55 8.71
CA ASP A 1009 -13.80 18.83 8.86
C ASP A 1009 -14.05 19.50 10.21
N GLU A 1010 -15.26 19.36 10.74
CA GLU A 1010 -15.66 19.86 12.05
C GLU A 1010 -14.80 19.28 13.16
N ARG A 1011 -14.69 17.94 13.15
CA ARG A 1011 -13.88 17.18 14.06
C ARG A 1011 -12.46 17.74 14.16
N TYR A 1012 -11.80 17.93 13.02
CA TYR A 1012 -10.41 18.40 12.96
C TYR A 1012 -10.27 19.92 12.80
N ARG A 1013 -11.33 20.71 13.00
CA ARG A 1013 -11.32 22.16 12.71
C ARG A 1013 -10.15 22.88 13.37
N ASP A 1014 -9.95 22.63 14.65
CA ASP A 1014 -8.96 23.32 15.50
C ASP A 1014 -7.54 22.74 15.43
N LEU A 1015 -7.34 21.64 14.70
CA LEU A 1015 -6.01 21.06 14.51
C LEU A 1015 -5.32 21.74 13.32
N SER A 1016 -4.17 22.37 13.56
CA SER A 1016 -3.35 22.97 12.49
C SER A 1016 -2.15 22.07 12.18
N ILE A 1017 -2.01 21.68 10.91
CA ILE A 1017 -0.91 20.86 10.41
C ILE A 1017 -0.18 21.62 9.31
N LYS A 1018 1.16 21.59 9.33
CA LYS A 1018 2.01 22.23 8.33
C LYS A 1018 2.98 21.25 7.71
N GLN A 1019 3.15 21.32 6.39
CA GLN A 1019 3.88 20.33 5.62
C GLN A 1019 5.37 20.15 6.00
N ASN A 1020 6.04 21.15 6.57
CA ASN A 1020 7.49 21.09 6.86
C ASN A 1020 7.81 21.19 8.37
N GLU A 1021 6.86 20.87 9.24
CA GLU A 1021 7.02 21.03 10.70
C GLU A 1021 6.65 19.73 11.46
N TYR A 1022 7.23 18.59 11.08
CA TYR A 1022 6.82 17.27 11.60
C TYR A 1022 6.81 17.19 13.14
N PHE A 1023 7.92 17.58 13.78
CA PHE A 1023 8.02 17.60 15.25
C PHE A 1023 6.95 18.49 15.90
N GLN A 1024 6.74 19.70 15.38
CA GLN A 1024 5.73 20.63 15.92
C GLN A 1024 4.31 20.17 15.62
N ASN A 1025 4.06 19.49 14.49
CA ASN A 1025 2.78 18.88 14.18
C ASN A 1025 2.43 17.82 15.22
N THR A 1026 3.37 16.97 15.62
CA THR A 1026 3.18 15.98 16.69
C THR A 1026 2.80 16.66 18.01
N LEU A 1027 3.48 17.74 18.39
CA LEU A 1027 3.10 18.51 19.58
C LEU A 1027 1.69 19.12 19.48
N ARG A 1028 1.29 19.59 18.30
CA ARG A 1028 -0.07 20.12 18.05
C ARG A 1028 -1.12 19.01 18.14
N VAL A 1029 -0.83 17.83 17.60
CA VAL A 1029 -1.70 16.64 17.67
C VAL A 1029 -1.88 16.22 19.13
N ASN A 1030 -0.81 16.14 19.92
CA ASN A 1030 -0.90 15.79 21.35
C ASN A 1030 -1.75 16.80 22.14
N LYS A 1031 -1.55 18.10 21.91
CA LYS A 1031 -2.32 19.18 22.54
C LYS A 1031 -3.79 19.17 22.14
N TYR A 1032 -4.06 19.04 20.84
CA TYR A 1032 -5.40 18.94 20.29
C TYR A 1032 -6.13 17.74 20.90
N SER A 1033 -5.46 16.60 20.91
CA SER A 1033 -5.95 15.35 21.47
C SER A 1033 -6.34 15.56 22.94
N PHE A 1034 -5.42 16.01 23.77
CA PHE A 1034 -5.69 16.22 25.19
C PHE A 1034 -6.87 17.17 25.43
N ARG A 1035 -6.94 18.30 24.72
CA ARG A 1035 -8.07 19.22 24.83
C ARG A 1035 -9.39 18.56 24.45
N LYS A 1036 -9.42 17.79 23.36
CA LYS A 1036 -10.60 17.03 22.92
C LYS A 1036 -11.03 15.96 23.92
N ASN A 1037 -10.11 15.34 24.66
CA ASN A 1037 -10.46 14.47 25.79
C ASN A 1037 -11.15 15.26 26.91
N LEU A 1038 -10.61 16.42 27.29
CA LEU A 1038 -11.19 17.26 28.35
C LEU A 1038 -12.56 17.85 28.01
N GLU A 1039 -12.83 18.13 26.73
CA GLU A 1039 -14.13 18.63 26.25
C GLU A 1039 -15.28 17.66 26.58
N LYS A 1040 -14.98 16.37 26.82
CA LYS A 1040 -15.97 15.34 27.20
C LYS A 1040 -16.54 15.53 28.61
N LEU A 1041 -15.84 16.19 29.52
CA LEU A 1041 -16.36 16.45 30.86
C LEU A 1041 -17.74 17.11 30.75
N ASP A 1042 -18.67 16.80 31.66
CA ASP A 1042 -20.05 17.30 31.68
C ASP A 1042 -20.89 17.06 30.40
N GLN A 1043 -20.36 16.34 29.40
CA GLN A 1043 -21.12 15.87 28.25
C GLN A 1043 -21.75 14.51 28.56
N VAL A 1044 -22.83 14.19 27.85
CA VAL A 1044 -23.41 12.84 27.87
C VAL A 1044 -22.53 11.91 27.04
N VAL A 1045 -22.36 10.67 27.49
CA VAL A 1045 -21.61 9.65 26.75
C VAL A 1045 -22.35 9.31 25.46
N ASN A 1046 -21.66 9.46 24.33
CA ASN A 1046 -22.14 8.94 23.05
C ASN A 1046 -21.64 7.49 22.89
N LYS A 1047 -22.58 6.54 22.89
CA LYS A 1047 -22.30 5.11 22.78
C LYS A 1047 -21.99 4.66 21.35
N THR A 1048 -22.20 5.48 20.33
CA THR A 1048 -21.83 5.14 18.94
C THR A 1048 -20.34 5.40 18.65
N THR A 1049 -19.56 5.74 19.68
CA THR A 1049 -18.19 6.23 19.48
C THR A 1049 -17.15 5.12 19.36
N TRP A 1050 -16.43 5.09 18.23
CA TRP A 1050 -15.33 4.19 17.94
C TRP A 1050 -14.02 4.61 18.62
N ILE A 1051 -13.28 3.61 19.10
CA ILE A 1051 -11.92 3.71 19.64
C ILE A 1051 -10.87 3.37 18.57
N MET A 1052 -11.18 2.44 17.65
CA MET A 1052 -10.32 2.09 16.52
C MET A 1052 -10.71 2.80 15.23
N THR A 1053 -9.73 2.96 14.33
CA THR A 1053 -9.92 3.59 13.02
C THR A 1053 -10.29 2.54 11.96
N PRO A 1054 -11.04 2.91 10.91
CA PRO A 1054 -11.48 1.96 9.87
C PRO A 1054 -10.39 1.10 9.19
N PRO A 1055 -9.15 1.56 8.97
CA PRO A 1055 -8.10 0.74 8.35
C PRO A 1055 -7.51 -0.34 9.27
N ALA A 1056 -7.82 -0.33 10.56
CA ALA A 1056 -7.26 -1.26 11.54
C ALA A 1056 -7.63 -2.72 11.19
N VAL A 1057 -6.66 -3.62 11.34
CA VAL A 1057 -6.86 -5.07 11.21
C VAL A 1057 -7.02 -5.67 12.59
N ASN A 1058 -8.15 -5.36 13.22
CA ASN A 1058 -8.49 -5.85 14.56
C ASN A 1058 -10.00 -5.79 14.79
N ALA A 1059 -10.49 -6.21 15.96
CA ALA A 1059 -11.85 -5.99 16.46
C ALA A 1059 -11.78 -5.70 17.97
N TYR A 1060 -12.89 -5.25 18.58
CA TYR A 1060 -12.95 -5.06 20.03
C TYR A 1060 -14.40 -5.01 20.56
N TYR A 1061 -14.54 -5.33 21.85
CA TYR A 1061 -15.70 -5.08 22.70
C TYR A 1061 -15.42 -3.97 23.72
N THR A 1062 -16.40 -3.11 23.98
CA THR A 1062 -16.33 -2.09 25.05
C THR A 1062 -17.43 -2.34 26.08
N PRO A 1063 -17.08 -2.73 27.33
CA PRO A 1063 -18.07 -3.03 28.37
C PRO A 1063 -19.01 -1.87 28.68
N THR A 1064 -18.48 -0.66 28.86
CA THR A 1064 -19.28 0.54 29.21
C THR A 1064 -20.26 0.99 28.12
N LYS A 1065 -20.06 0.56 26.87
CA LYS A 1065 -20.99 0.83 25.76
C LYS A 1065 -21.86 -0.36 25.42
N ASN A 1066 -21.56 -1.55 25.98
CA ASN A 1066 -22.09 -2.83 25.53
C ASN A 1066 -22.06 -2.93 24.00
N GLN A 1067 -20.89 -2.67 23.41
CA GLN A 1067 -20.72 -2.48 21.97
C GLN A 1067 -19.55 -3.30 21.45
N MET A 1068 -19.72 -3.92 20.29
CA MET A 1068 -18.64 -4.55 19.54
C MET A 1068 -18.45 -3.90 18.18
N VAL A 1069 -17.19 -3.84 17.74
CA VAL A 1069 -16.79 -3.04 16.58
C VAL A 1069 -15.84 -3.83 15.67
N PHE A 1070 -16.15 -3.84 14.37
CA PHE A 1070 -15.40 -4.54 13.32
C PHE A 1070 -15.00 -3.57 12.21
N PRO A 1071 -13.82 -2.93 12.29
CA PRO A 1071 -13.28 -2.06 11.26
C PRO A 1071 -13.25 -2.68 9.86
N ALA A 1072 -13.37 -1.84 8.83
CA ALA A 1072 -13.32 -2.27 7.43
C ALA A 1072 -12.00 -2.99 7.10
N GLY A 1073 -10.92 -2.66 7.80
CA GLY A 1073 -9.60 -3.25 7.64
C GLY A 1073 -9.56 -4.76 7.87
N ILE A 1074 -10.32 -5.31 8.83
CA ILE A 1074 -10.39 -6.77 9.09
C ILE A 1074 -11.43 -7.48 8.22
N LEU A 1075 -12.41 -6.76 7.66
CA LEU A 1075 -13.48 -7.30 6.81
C LEU A 1075 -13.01 -7.54 5.36
N GLN A 1076 -11.87 -8.21 5.23
CA GLN A 1076 -11.18 -8.50 3.98
C GLN A 1076 -10.54 -9.90 4.00
N SER A 1077 -10.14 -10.39 2.83
CA SER A 1077 -9.48 -11.70 2.72
C SER A 1077 -8.14 -11.70 3.48
N PRO A 1078 -7.80 -12.78 4.22
CA PRO A 1078 -8.49 -14.08 4.27
C PRO A 1078 -9.56 -14.22 5.37
N PHE A 1079 -9.79 -13.20 6.20
CA PHE A 1079 -10.79 -13.26 7.27
C PHE A 1079 -12.23 -13.28 6.72
N TYR A 1080 -12.47 -12.50 5.67
CA TYR A 1080 -13.79 -12.33 5.07
C TYR A 1080 -13.72 -12.04 3.56
N ASP A 1081 -14.49 -12.77 2.77
CA ASP A 1081 -14.79 -12.40 1.39
C ASP A 1081 -16.23 -12.81 1.07
N MET A 1082 -17.01 -11.93 0.47
CA MET A 1082 -18.40 -12.20 0.12
C MET A 1082 -18.58 -13.40 -0.83
N LYS A 1083 -17.52 -13.79 -1.55
CA LYS A 1083 -17.52 -14.92 -2.49
C LYS A 1083 -16.98 -16.21 -1.87
N ASN A 1084 -16.46 -16.18 -0.65
CA ASN A 1084 -15.98 -17.38 0.02
C ASN A 1084 -17.16 -18.30 0.41
N PRO A 1085 -16.96 -19.63 0.41
CA PRO A 1085 -17.89 -20.54 1.07
C PRO A 1085 -18.09 -20.15 2.53
N TYR A 1086 -19.31 -20.29 3.03
CA TYR A 1086 -19.65 -19.90 4.40
C TYR A 1086 -18.79 -20.56 5.47
N SER A 1087 -18.33 -21.80 5.26
CA SER A 1087 -17.42 -22.46 6.20
C SER A 1087 -16.17 -21.64 6.49
N LEU A 1088 -15.63 -20.95 5.49
CA LEU A 1088 -14.41 -20.15 5.64
C LEU A 1088 -14.72 -18.83 6.32
N ASN A 1089 -15.75 -18.09 5.90
CA ASN A 1089 -16.08 -16.82 6.55
C ASN A 1089 -16.49 -17.02 8.02
N PHE A 1090 -17.27 -18.06 8.34
CA PHE A 1090 -17.61 -18.38 9.73
C PHE A 1090 -16.39 -18.85 10.52
N GLY A 1091 -15.47 -19.61 9.91
CA GLY A 1091 -14.21 -20.02 10.55
C GLY A 1091 -13.17 -18.90 10.65
N GLY A 1092 -13.33 -17.81 9.90
CA GLY A 1092 -12.48 -16.62 9.93
C GLY A 1092 -13.14 -15.51 10.75
N VAL A 1093 -13.73 -14.52 10.08
CA VAL A 1093 -14.38 -13.38 10.76
C VAL A 1093 -15.54 -13.79 11.67
N GLY A 1094 -16.22 -14.90 11.41
CA GLY A 1094 -17.29 -15.38 12.29
C GLY A 1094 -16.78 -15.77 13.67
N VAL A 1095 -15.59 -16.38 13.78
CA VAL A 1095 -14.96 -16.65 15.07
C VAL A 1095 -14.58 -15.34 15.77
N VAL A 1096 -14.07 -14.34 15.02
CA VAL A 1096 -13.77 -13.01 15.56
C VAL A 1096 -15.05 -12.34 16.11
N MET A 1097 -16.16 -12.41 15.39
CA MET A 1097 -17.46 -11.90 15.85
C MET A 1097 -17.96 -12.61 17.10
N GLY A 1098 -17.81 -13.94 17.16
CA GLY A 1098 -18.15 -14.72 18.35
C GLY A 1098 -17.24 -14.40 19.55
N HIS A 1099 -15.96 -14.10 19.29
CA HIS A 1099 -14.98 -13.73 20.30
C HIS A 1099 -15.37 -12.41 20.97
N GLU A 1100 -15.63 -11.36 20.19
CA GLU A 1100 -16.10 -10.06 20.73
C GLU A 1100 -17.45 -10.16 21.45
N LEU A 1101 -18.36 -11.01 20.95
CA LEU A 1101 -19.62 -11.28 21.63
C LEU A 1101 -19.39 -11.94 23.00
N THR A 1102 -18.40 -12.83 23.09
CA THR A 1102 -18.08 -13.56 24.33
C THR A 1102 -17.39 -12.66 25.35
N HIS A 1103 -16.65 -11.62 24.93
CA HIS A 1103 -16.11 -10.60 25.86
C HIS A 1103 -17.17 -9.91 26.69
N ALA A 1104 -18.43 -9.82 26.23
CA ALA A 1104 -19.53 -9.33 27.05
C ALA A 1104 -19.82 -10.22 28.28
N PHE A 1105 -19.25 -11.43 28.34
CA PHE A 1105 -19.53 -12.44 29.35
C PHE A 1105 -18.25 -13.14 29.88
N ASP A 1106 -17.06 -12.64 29.57
CA ASP A 1106 -15.83 -13.15 30.16
C ASP A 1106 -15.69 -12.77 31.65
N ASP A 1107 -14.51 -12.96 32.25
CA ASP A 1107 -14.30 -12.68 33.67
C ASP A 1107 -14.49 -11.21 34.07
N GLN A 1108 -14.31 -10.28 33.14
CA GLN A 1108 -14.45 -8.82 33.32
C GLN A 1108 -15.77 -8.31 32.77
N GLY A 1109 -16.10 -8.63 31.51
CA GLY A 1109 -17.29 -8.14 30.84
C GLY A 1109 -18.58 -8.60 31.49
N ARG A 1110 -18.60 -9.77 32.15
CA ARG A 1110 -19.78 -10.20 32.95
C ARG A 1110 -20.11 -9.24 34.09
N GLU A 1111 -19.20 -8.39 34.54
CA GLU A 1111 -19.43 -7.47 35.66
C GLU A 1111 -20.23 -6.24 35.26
N TYR A 1112 -20.36 -6.00 33.95
CA TYR A 1112 -21.14 -4.91 33.38
C TYR A 1112 -22.53 -5.40 32.95
N ASP A 1113 -23.56 -4.61 33.20
CA ASP A 1113 -24.93 -4.93 32.78
C ASP A 1113 -25.20 -4.67 31.30
N LEU A 1114 -26.45 -4.83 30.86
CA LEU A 1114 -26.88 -4.54 29.50
C LEU A 1114 -26.75 -3.06 29.09
N HIS A 1115 -26.65 -2.16 30.06
CA HIS A 1115 -26.44 -0.73 29.88
C HIS A 1115 -24.96 -0.36 30.00
N GLY A 1116 -24.05 -1.30 30.23
CA GLY A 1116 -22.63 -1.02 30.43
C GLY A 1116 -22.29 -0.39 31.78
N ASN A 1117 -23.11 -0.60 32.81
CA ASN A 1117 -22.76 -0.23 34.18
C ASN A 1117 -22.22 -1.43 34.96
N LEU A 1118 -21.05 -1.25 35.55
CA LEU A 1118 -20.43 -2.12 36.52
C LEU A 1118 -21.32 -2.21 37.77
N HIS A 1119 -21.97 -3.35 37.96
CA HIS A 1119 -22.70 -3.67 39.18
C HIS A 1119 -22.97 -5.17 39.29
N HIS A 1120 -23.42 -5.62 40.46
CA HIS A 1120 -23.73 -7.03 40.68
C HIS A 1120 -25.13 -7.41 40.15
N TRP A 1121 -25.19 -8.04 38.97
CA TRP A 1121 -26.44 -8.48 38.31
C TRP A 1121 -26.58 -10.01 38.13
N TRP A 1122 -25.61 -10.78 38.63
CA TRP A 1122 -25.69 -12.26 38.74
C TRP A 1122 -25.84 -12.61 40.21
N ASN A 1123 -26.54 -13.70 40.55
CA ASN A 1123 -26.49 -14.17 41.93
C ASN A 1123 -25.12 -14.81 42.26
N ASP A 1124 -24.77 -14.80 43.54
CA ASP A 1124 -23.48 -15.28 44.05
C ASP A 1124 -23.19 -16.74 43.67
N ALA A 1125 -24.20 -17.61 43.71
CA ALA A 1125 -24.03 -19.03 43.39
C ALA A 1125 -23.64 -19.27 41.92
N THR A 1126 -24.18 -18.48 41.00
CA THR A 1126 -23.81 -18.53 39.58
C THR A 1126 -22.44 -17.92 39.35
N VAL A 1127 -22.08 -16.85 40.07
CA VAL A 1127 -20.71 -16.28 40.04
C VAL A 1127 -19.67 -17.31 40.53
N GLU A 1128 -19.94 -18.03 41.62
CA GLU A 1128 -19.06 -19.08 42.13
C GLU A 1128 -18.89 -20.23 41.12
N ARG A 1129 -19.99 -20.70 40.52
CA ARG A 1129 -19.94 -21.75 39.49
C ARG A 1129 -19.19 -21.29 38.24
N PHE A 1130 -19.34 -20.03 37.84
CA PHE A 1130 -18.57 -19.44 36.75
C PHE A 1130 -17.08 -19.47 37.07
N LYS A 1131 -16.67 -18.96 38.25
CA LYS A 1131 -15.26 -18.99 38.70
C LYS A 1131 -14.70 -20.41 38.74
N ASN A 1132 -15.46 -21.38 39.23
CA ASN A 1132 -15.05 -22.78 39.26
C ASN A 1132 -14.84 -23.37 37.85
N ARG A 1133 -15.64 -22.96 36.87
CA ARG A 1133 -15.45 -23.39 35.48
C ARG A 1133 -14.29 -22.68 34.79
N THR A 1134 -14.09 -21.39 35.05
CA THR A 1134 -12.99 -20.63 34.46
C THR A 1134 -11.63 -21.09 34.97
N GLU A 1135 -11.55 -21.63 36.19
CA GLU A 1135 -10.31 -22.23 36.70
C GLU A 1135 -9.83 -23.41 35.84
N CYS A 1136 -10.72 -24.15 35.16
CA CYS A 1136 -10.30 -25.16 34.17
C CYS A 1136 -9.42 -24.56 33.07
N PHE A 1137 -9.79 -23.38 32.55
CA PHE A 1137 -8.98 -22.69 31.53
C PHE A 1137 -7.65 -22.21 32.12
N VAL A 1138 -7.66 -21.70 33.36
CA VAL A 1138 -6.41 -21.30 34.05
C VAL A 1138 -5.47 -22.50 34.14
N GLU A 1139 -5.95 -23.64 34.64
CA GLU A 1139 -5.17 -24.87 34.76
C GLU A 1139 -4.68 -25.39 33.41
N GLN A 1140 -5.55 -25.43 32.40
CA GLN A 1140 -5.21 -25.87 31.04
C GLN A 1140 -4.08 -25.02 30.44
N TYR A 1141 -4.23 -23.70 30.47
CA TYR A 1141 -3.27 -22.80 29.80
C TYR A 1141 -1.96 -22.65 30.60
N ASN A 1142 -1.98 -22.84 31.92
CA ASN A 1142 -0.76 -22.93 32.75
C ASN A 1142 0.15 -24.11 32.38
N GLN A 1143 -0.40 -25.17 31.77
CA GLN A 1143 0.37 -26.33 31.33
C GLN A 1143 1.05 -26.13 29.97
N TYR A 1144 0.64 -25.12 29.21
CA TYR A 1144 1.22 -24.84 27.90
C TYR A 1144 2.56 -24.12 28.02
N GLN A 1145 3.53 -24.59 27.25
CA GLN A 1145 4.89 -24.06 27.24
C GLN A 1145 5.29 -23.51 25.88
N VAL A 1146 5.98 -22.37 25.88
CA VAL A 1146 6.70 -21.83 24.72
C VAL A 1146 8.12 -21.51 25.16
N GLN A 1147 9.12 -22.05 24.45
CA GLN A 1147 10.55 -21.81 24.74
C GLN A 1147 10.93 -22.10 26.21
N GLY A 1148 10.30 -23.10 26.83
CA GLY A 1148 10.55 -23.50 28.21
C GLY A 1148 9.87 -22.63 29.28
N ARG A 1149 9.03 -21.67 28.87
CA ARG A 1149 8.21 -20.83 29.77
C ARG A 1149 6.76 -21.25 29.72
N ASN A 1150 6.11 -21.30 30.88
CA ASN A 1150 4.67 -21.53 30.96
C ASN A 1150 3.90 -20.26 30.60
N ILE A 1151 2.75 -20.41 29.95
CA ILE A 1151 1.79 -19.32 29.78
C ILE A 1151 1.09 -19.06 31.11
N ASN A 1152 0.81 -17.79 31.43
CA ASN A 1152 0.01 -17.44 32.59
C ASN A 1152 -1.49 -17.55 32.22
N GLY A 1153 -2.12 -18.66 32.58
CA GLY A 1153 -3.53 -18.94 32.33
C GLY A 1153 -4.49 -17.96 33.02
N ARG A 1154 -4.06 -17.29 34.11
CA ARG A 1154 -4.87 -16.26 34.80
C ARG A 1154 -4.80 -14.91 34.10
N GLN A 1155 -3.61 -14.51 33.65
CA GLN A 1155 -3.43 -13.31 32.82
C GLN A 1155 -4.22 -13.41 31.51
N THR A 1156 -4.23 -14.61 30.90
CA THR A 1156 -4.84 -14.84 29.59
C THR A 1156 -6.32 -15.25 29.62
N LEU A 1157 -6.93 -15.25 30.81
CA LEU A 1157 -8.21 -15.91 31.05
C LEU A 1157 -9.35 -15.36 30.17
N GLY A 1158 -9.55 -14.04 30.12
CA GLY A 1158 -10.64 -13.42 29.36
C GLY A 1158 -10.56 -13.76 27.88
N GLU A 1159 -9.37 -13.63 27.29
CA GLU A 1159 -9.11 -13.97 25.88
C GLU A 1159 -9.31 -15.46 25.59
N ASN A 1160 -8.89 -16.33 26.50
CA ASN A 1160 -9.09 -17.77 26.36
C ASN A 1160 -10.57 -18.15 26.44
N ILE A 1161 -11.34 -17.51 27.32
CA ILE A 1161 -12.81 -17.68 27.39
C ILE A 1161 -13.43 -17.21 26.08
N ALA A 1162 -13.03 -16.05 25.58
CA ALA A 1162 -13.55 -15.46 24.34
C ALA A 1162 -13.23 -16.31 23.10
N ASP A 1163 -12.02 -16.85 22.98
CA ASP A 1163 -11.65 -17.78 21.90
C ASP A 1163 -12.50 -19.05 21.90
N ASN A 1164 -12.72 -19.65 23.08
CA ASN A 1164 -13.50 -20.88 23.21
C ASN A 1164 -14.99 -20.65 22.91
N GLY A 1165 -15.59 -19.62 23.51
CA GLY A 1165 -17.00 -19.27 23.29
C GLY A 1165 -17.26 -18.81 21.85
N GLY A 1166 -16.37 -17.98 21.30
CA GLY A 1166 -16.48 -17.46 19.95
C GLY A 1166 -16.38 -18.53 18.88
N LEU A 1167 -15.45 -19.48 19.02
CA LEU A 1167 -15.32 -20.62 18.10
C LEU A 1167 -16.58 -21.49 18.11
N ARG A 1168 -17.11 -21.80 19.31
CA ARG A 1168 -18.33 -22.62 19.46
C ARG A 1168 -19.54 -21.93 18.85
N ALA A 1169 -19.75 -20.65 19.18
CA ALA A 1169 -20.86 -19.85 18.65
C ALA A 1169 -20.82 -19.75 17.12
N ALA A 1170 -19.65 -19.46 16.55
CA ALA A 1170 -19.46 -19.38 15.10
C ALA A 1170 -19.72 -20.72 14.40
N TYR A 1171 -19.26 -21.84 14.97
CA TYR A 1171 -19.48 -23.16 14.39
C TYR A 1171 -20.97 -23.55 14.43
N HIS A 1172 -21.65 -23.34 15.57
CA HIS A 1172 -23.09 -23.64 15.70
C HIS A 1172 -23.93 -22.73 14.79
N ALA A 1173 -23.54 -21.46 14.64
CA ALA A 1173 -24.16 -20.55 13.68
C ALA A 1173 -23.99 -21.07 12.24
N TYR A 1174 -22.76 -21.45 11.87
CA TYR A 1174 -22.48 -22.08 10.57
C TYR A 1174 -23.34 -23.32 10.34
N LEU A 1175 -23.47 -24.22 11.32
CA LEU A 1175 -24.29 -25.42 11.19
C LEU A 1175 -25.77 -25.11 11.00
N SER A 1176 -26.30 -24.12 11.72
CA SER A 1176 -27.72 -23.76 11.72
C SER A 1176 -28.20 -23.07 10.43
N MET A 1177 -27.28 -22.46 9.68
CA MET A 1177 -27.62 -21.68 8.50
C MET A 1177 -27.98 -22.56 7.30
N THR A 1178 -29.05 -22.18 6.59
CA THR A 1178 -29.44 -22.80 5.32
C THR A 1178 -28.40 -22.49 4.25
N LYS A 1179 -27.77 -23.53 3.71
CA LYS A 1179 -26.73 -23.40 2.67
C LYS A 1179 -27.31 -23.73 1.31
N SER A 1180 -26.94 -22.97 0.28
CA SER A 1180 -27.27 -23.38 -1.08
C SER A 1180 -26.51 -24.65 -1.47
N TYR A 1181 -26.93 -25.35 -2.53
CA TYR A 1181 -26.17 -26.47 -3.08
C TYR A 1181 -24.73 -26.06 -3.44
N LYS A 1182 -24.55 -24.83 -3.94
CA LYS A 1182 -23.24 -24.30 -4.34
C LYS A 1182 -22.29 -24.09 -3.15
N ASP A 1183 -22.82 -23.68 -2.00
CA ASP A 1183 -22.03 -23.45 -0.78
C ASP A 1183 -21.59 -24.74 -0.09
N GLN A 1184 -22.10 -25.88 -0.56
CA GLN A 1184 -21.80 -27.22 -0.06
C GLN A 1184 -20.87 -28.00 -1.00
N LEU A 1185 -20.55 -27.43 -2.17
CA LEU A 1185 -19.66 -28.08 -3.13
C LEU A 1185 -18.22 -28.08 -2.60
N PRO A 1186 -17.57 -29.26 -2.48
CA PRO A 1186 -16.19 -29.37 -2.02
C PRO A 1186 -15.22 -28.45 -2.76
N LEU A 1187 -14.21 -27.96 -2.04
CA LEU A 1187 -13.13 -27.19 -2.63
C LEU A 1187 -12.19 -28.08 -3.46
N PRO A 1188 -11.74 -27.63 -4.63
CA PRO A 1188 -10.90 -28.44 -5.51
C PRO A 1188 -9.52 -28.67 -4.90
N GLY A 1189 -9.01 -29.90 -4.99
CA GLY A 1189 -7.66 -30.25 -4.49
C GLY A 1189 -7.57 -30.43 -2.97
N LEU A 1190 -8.68 -30.29 -2.24
CA LEU A 1190 -8.77 -30.54 -0.81
C LEU A 1190 -9.75 -31.68 -0.54
N ASN A 1191 -9.25 -32.77 0.03
CA ASN A 1191 -10.10 -33.87 0.51
C ASN A 1191 -10.61 -33.57 1.94
N LEU A 1192 -11.25 -32.41 2.12
CA LEU A 1192 -11.79 -31.97 3.40
C LEU A 1192 -13.25 -31.53 3.23
N THR A 1193 -14.09 -31.90 4.19
CA THR A 1193 -15.48 -31.45 4.24
C THR A 1193 -15.54 -29.96 4.60
N HIS A 1194 -16.65 -29.28 4.29
CA HIS A 1194 -16.82 -27.89 4.73
C HIS A 1194 -16.78 -27.71 6.26
N ARG A 1195 -17.13 -28.74 7.03
CA ARG A 1195 -17.01 -28.71 8.49
C ARG A 1195 -15.54 -28.75 8.94
N GLN A 1196 -14.72 -29.56 8.28
CA GLN A 1196 -13.27 -29.56 8.50
C GLN A 1196 -12.61 -28.25 8.00
N LEU A 1197 -13.07 -27.71 6.87
CA LEU A 1197 -12.59 -26.43 6.34
C LEU A 1197 -12.86 -25.24 7.25
N PHE A 1198 -13.94 -25.28 8.05
CA PHE A 1198 -14.19 -24.26 9.09
C PHE A 1198 -13.04 -24.23 10.10
N PHE A 1199 -12.68 -25.38 10.67
CA PHE A 1199 -11.60 -25.47 11.66
C PHE A 1199 -10.23 -25.18 11.04
N LEU A 1200 -10.00 -25.62 9.80
CA LEU A 1200 -8.78 -25.31 9.08
C LEU A 1200 -8.62 -23.79 8.88
N ASN A 1201 -9.67 -23.08 8.44
CA ASN A 1201 -9.59 -21.64 8.25
C ASN A 1201 -9.40 -20.90 9.58
N PHE A 1202 -10.06 -21.35 10.64
CA PHE A 1202 -9.84 -20.86 12.00
C PHE A 1202 -8.38 -20.99 12.43
N ALA A 1203 -7.75 -22.14 12.21
CA ALA A 1203 -6.34 -22.29 12.55
C ALA A 1203 -5.45 -21.38 11.69
N GLN A 1204 -5.78 -21.22 10.40
CA GLN A 1204 -4.94 -20.48 9.46
C GLN A 1204 -4.94 -18.96 9.62
N ILE A 1205 -5.99 -18.37 10.23
CA ILE A 1205 -5.94 -16.94 10.60
C ILE A 1205 -4.87 -16.64 11.67
N TRP A 1206 -4.47 -17.66 12.45
CA TRP A 1206 -3.44 -17.56 13.49
C TRP A 1206 -2.04 -18.00 13.04
N CYS A 1207 -1.86 -18.36 11.77
CA CYS A 1207 -0.53 -18.71 11.25
C CYS A 1207 0.43 -17.52 11.41
N SER A 1208 1.53 -17.74 12.11
CA SER A 1208 2.52 -16.71 12.39
C SER A 1208 3.91 -17.27 12.70
N SER A 1209 4.90 -16.45 12.42
CA SER A 1209 6.31 -16.58 12.78
C SER A 1209 6.66 -15.40 13.69
N ILE A 1210 7.25 -15.67 14.86
CA ILE A 1210 7.52 -14.67 15.92
C ILE A 1210 8.97 -14.84 16.41
N THR A 1211 9.67 -13.73 16.65
CA THR A 1211 11.01 -13.74 17.25
C THR A 1211 10.97 -14.22 18.71
N SER A 1212 12.04 -14.86 19.18
CA SER A 1212 12.10 -15.41 20.55
C SER A 1212 11.95 -14.34 21.63
N GLU A 1213 12.53 -13.17 21.40
CA GLU A 1213 12.42 -12.02 22.30
C GLU A 1213 10.97 -11.51 22.38
N THR A 1214 10.26 -11.47 21.24
CA THR A 1214 8.84 -11.05 21.24
C THR A 1214 7.93 -12.09 21.86
N VAL A 1215 8.21 -13.39 21.69
CA VAL A 1215 7.48 -14.45 22.40
C VAL A 1215 7.62 -14.29 23.92
N THR A 1216 8.84 -14.00 24.39
CA THR A 1216 9.10 -13.76 25.82
C THR A 1216 8.27 -12.59 26.34
N LEU A 1217 8.32 -11.46 25.64
CA LEU A 1217 7.53 -10.28 25.99
C LEU A 1217 6.02 -10.54 25.94
N GLN A 1218 5.55 -11.35 24.97
CA GLN A 1218 4.15 -11.73 24.86
C GLN A 1218 3.68 -12.50 26.09
N ILE A 1219 4.46 -13.47 26.56
CA ILE A 1219 4.12 -14.27 27.76
C ILE A 1219 4.04 -13.38 29.01
N GLU A 1220 4.92 -12.39 29.14
CA GLU A 1220 5.00 -11.52 30.32
C GLU A 1220 3.95 -10.41 30.36
N LYS A 1221 3.40 -10.01 29.20
CA LYS A 1221 2.61 -8.78 29.10
C LYS A 1221 1.26 -8.95 28.41
N ASP A 1222 1.20 -9.78 27.38
CA ASP A 1222 0.01 -9.87 26.51
C ASP A 1222 -1.10 -10.64 27.23
N THR A 1223 -2.32 -10.10 27.21
CA THR A 1223 -3.50 -10.81 27.72
C THR A 1223 -3.90 -11.94 26.77
N HIS A 1224 -3.42 -11.94 25.53
CA HIS A 1224 -3.68 -13.04 24.61
C HIS A 1224 -2.67 -14.16 24.78
N SER A 1225 -3.16 -15.40 24.68
CA SER A 1225 -2.29 -16.56 24.49
C SER A 1225 -1.51 -16.45 23.17
N PRO A 1226 -0.28 -17.00 23.08
CA PRO A 1226 0.45 -17.11 21.82
C PRO A 1226 -0.39 -17.81 20.73
N PRO A 1227 -0.24 -17.45 19.43
CA PRO A 1227 -1.15 -17.89 18.37
C PRO A 1227 -1.33 -19.42 18.26
N LYS A 1228 -0.28 -20.20 18.56
CA LYS A 1228 -0.35 -21.66 18.63
C LYS A 1228 -1.43 -22.15 19.62
N TYR A 1229 -1.49 -21.54 20.80
CA TYR A 1229 -2.40 -21.98 21.87
C TYR A 1229 -3.78 -21.32 21.79
N ARG A 1230 -3.93 -20.22 21.04
CA ARG A 1230 -5.25 -19.75 20.56
C ARG A 1230 -5.91 -20.72 19.58
N VAL A 1231 -5.13 -21.59 18.93
CA VAL A 1231 -5.66 -22.69 18.10
C VAL A 1231 -5.84 -23.96 18.91
N ILE A 1232 -4.79 -24.41 19.61
CA ILE A 1232 -4.80 -25.71 20.30
C ILE A 1232 -5.80 -25.74 21.44
N GLY A 1233 -5.84 -24.71 22.29
CA GLY A 1233 -6.72 -24.66 23.46
C GLY A 1233 -8.20 -24.82 23.09
N PRO A 1234 -8.77 -23.92 22.26
CA PRO A 1234 -10.17 -23.99 21.86
C PRO A 1234 -10.56 -25.29 21.15
N LEU A 1235 -9.72 -25.79 20.23
CA LEU A 1235 -10.02 -27.04 19.51
C LEU A 1235 -9.97 -28.26 20.43
N SER A 1236 -9.04 -28.29 21.39
CA SER A 1236 -8.95 -29.36 22.38
C SER A 1236 -10.19 -29.42 23.26
N ASN A 1237 -10.84 -28.28 23.50
CA ASN A 1237 -12.06 -28.15 24.30
C ASN A 1237 -13.36 -28.40 23.53
N MET A 1238 -13.30 -28.62 22.21
CA MET A 1238 -14.48 -28.75 21.36
C MET A 1238 -14.69 -30.21 20.88
N PRO A 1239 -15.67 -30.95 21.43
CA PRO A 1239 -15.96 -32.33 20.99
C PRO A 1239 -16.25 -32.46 19.49
N GLU A 1240 -16.88 -31.43 18.91
CA GLU A 1240 -17.21 -31.38 17.48
C GLU A 1240 -15.94 -31.40 16.62
N PHE A 1241 -14.89 -30.67 17.00
CA PHE A 1241 -13.61 -30.71 16.29
C PHE A 1241 -13.04 -32.14 16.28
N SER A 1242 -12.96 -32.77 17.45
CA SER A 1242 -12.42 -34.12 17.58
C SER A 1242 -13.25 -35.15 16.78
N THR A 1243 -14.56 -34.93 16.67
CA THR A 1243 -15.47 -35.77 15.86
C THR A 1243 -15.22 -35.57 14.36
N GLU A 1244 -15.14 -34.33 13.88
CA GLU A 1244 -14.95 -34.02 12.45
C GLU A 1244 -13.58 -34.46 11.91
N PHE A 1245 -12.56 -34.55 12.77
CA PHE A 1245 -11.22 -35.06 12.42
C PHE A 1245 -10.96 -36.51 12.87
N ASN A 1246 -11.95 -37.18 13.48
CA ASN A 1246 -11.82 -38.54 14.01
C ASN A 1246 -10.64 -38.72 14.98
N CYS A 1247 -10.41 -37.74 15.85
CA CYS A 1247 -9.30 -37.78 16.80
C CYS A 1247 -9.52 -38.86 17.87
N PRO A 1248 -8.56 -39.78 18.08
CA PRO A 1248 -8.65 -40.78 19.13
C PRO A 1248 -8.85 -40.14 20.50
N LYS A 1249 -9.61 -40.82 21.38
CA LYS A 1249 -9.73 -40.37 22.77
C LYS A 1249 -8.35 -40.32 23.41
N ASP A 1250 -8.08 -39.25 24.16
CA ASP A 1250 -6.80 -39.00 24.85
C ASP A 1250 -5.63 -38.65 23.90
N SER A 1251 -5.90 -38.39 22.61
CA SER A 1251 -4.93 -37.69 21.77
C SER A 1251 -4.74 -36.25 22.27
N LYS A 1252 -3.64 -35.60 21.89
CA LYS A 1252 -3.34 -34.23 22.35
C LYS A 1252 -4.44 -33.23 22.02
N MET A 1253 -5.07 -33.37 20.86
CA MET A 1253 -6.19 -32.53 20.43
C MET A 1253 -7.57 -33.08 20.83
N ASN A 1254 -7.63 -34.18 21.58
CA ASN A 1254 -8.87 -34.74 22.14
C ASN A 1254 -8.66 -35.21 23.60
N PRO A 1255 -8.29 -34.29 24.51
CA PRO A 1255 -8.13 -34.62 25.92
C PRO A 1255 -9.46 -35.07 26.52
N VAL A 1256 -9.37 -35.95 27.52
CA VAL A 1256 -10.56 -36.44 28.27
C VAL A 1256 -11.25 -35.31 29.03
N HIS A 1257 -10.47 -34.41 29.61
CA HIS A 1257 -10.98 -33.22 30.29
C HIS A 1257 -11.01 -32.05 29.32
N LYS A 1258 -12.21 -31.51 29.06
CA LYS A 1258 -12.45 -30.36 28.19
C LYS A 1258 -13.06 -29.23 29.00
N CYS A 1259 -12.51 -28.02 28.87
CA CYS A 1259 -13.02 -26.84 29.56
C CYS A 1259 -14.19 -26.22 28.80
N GLU A 1260 -15.24 -25.81 29.50
CA GLU A 1260 -16.43 -25.21 28.89
C GLU A 1260 -17.11 -24.21 29.85
N VAL A 1261 -17.40 -23.02 29.31
CA VAL A 1261 -18.19 -21.97 29.97
C VAL A 1261 -19.38 -21.57 29.10
N TRP A 1262 -19.12 -21.03 27.90
CA TRP A 1262 -20.13 -20.47 26.98
C TRP A 1262 -20.51 -21.36 25.80
#